data_AF-A0A7J4S8Z4-F1
#
_entry.id   AF-A0A7J4S8Z4-F1
#
_cell.length_a   1.000
_cell.length_b   1.000
_cell.length_c   1.000
_cell.angle_alpha   90.00
_cell.angle_beta   90.00
_cell.angle_gamma   90.00
#
_symmetry.space_group_name_H-M   'P 1'
#
loop_
_entity.id
_entity.type
_entity.pdbx_description
1 polymer ?
#
loop_
_entity_poly.entity_id
_entity_poly.type
_entity_poly.pdbx_seq_one_letter_code
_entity_poly.pdbx_strand_id
1 'polypeptide(L)'
;ALARTGKDQQAAELLVSNTLDNSIEIEKLYNLVCSLESQEVEDWLIEQLQSLDEGALVHVACNAKTSLRLKNECYKRMQDMGGEAWDNSSMRAVEVFAQNLELRRLSKILTSNDIAPITHPYEALLSYHILATNSEQDLWEKFVEIRNLALTSIHSTDPPNYLTPMSQNLIMLMEGNKADDKPFTVLPKKAYQALKQARNALKDGGTGIASKTHIDHLLKSLEQAELSILEENLLSVLIKTLKLNQATISLQHGESGTEILAILNELVVGLDIPTRLVRSVRQLVFDYDIGLSELVTWYQKNDPLSPWHTLARAALFAQSNDELNAAREYRRVAESGAFDFENSMVLYRKSIIHLAHAEQWREAVDLLDNQPALRTAITKRFQLYLRVSFTASNQKTNDATNLLKEFVRRSKEVEEENFEGELIKKNISYFAEDELDSLRNYPFEHSRILPAEPFSGRVTAALNSIQRNKRRTRHGFDGRFRNEMLQTPPSIMALYDIARDSADKNPIEGLMYLERAQNSGKFSTSDMKRLYDAERSLFATHKRDIPNSARRYLKNLALPPLVIVDTNILVDALVDKIAQNLELASETSLDSFEHDNFHKVLLSRANAGRINLWLPSIVKHEIIEISKRHGRLRAKFQSSLVKPEVLDSVFDDKKIARLVDEIIQEFNRWKPFDVHLESEAGEAEYTEQITNFLTEFVEIYEELTEMKMARDKKQKRTTIGKNSVFPEEADRKIMAIVKLLASQSIEGLGSILIATRDGDFTLTARAFEERFGYGIVKNSKMLNSWLS
;
A
#
# COMPACT_ATOMS: atom_id res chain seq x y z
N ALA A 1 -35.30 34.04 -50.24
CA ALA A 1 -35.62 34.15 -51.68
C ALA A 1 -34.50 33.58 -52.55
N LEU A 2 -33.25 34.02 -52.36
CA LEU A 2 -32.07 33.55 -53.09
C LEU A 2 -31.88 32.02 -53.04
N ALA A 3 -31.96 31.41 -51.84
CA ALA A 3 -31.86 29.95 -51.69
C ALA A 3 -32.96 29.18 -52.45
N ARG A 4 -34.20 29.69 -52.45
CA ARG A 4 -35.32 29.08 -53.21
C ARG A 4 -35.14 29.17 -54.74
N THR A 5 -34.24 30.02 -55.21
CA THR A 5 -33.89 30.20 -56.63
C THR A 5 -32.58 29.50 -57.02
N GLY A 6 -32.02 28.65 -56.15
CA GLY A 6 -30.79 27.88 -56.40
C GLY A 6 -29.50 28.73 -56.36
N LYS A 7 -29.53 29.90 -55.72
CA LYS A 7 -28.37 30.80 -55.57
C LYS A 7 -27.81 30.73 -54.15
N ASP A 8 -27.44 29.52 -53.74
CA ASP A 8 -27.13 29.22 -52.33
C ASP A 8 -25.84 29.90 -51.85
N GLN A 9 -24.83 30.02 -52.71
CA GLN A 9 -23.58 30.73 -52.38
C GLN A 9 -23.82 32.22 -52.10
N GLN A 10 -24.64 32.89 -52.92
CA GLN A 10 -25.01 34.30 -52.70
C GLN A 10 -25.90 34.47 -51.46
N ALA A 11 -26.72 33.47 -51.13
CA ALA A 11 -27.52 33.47 -49.92
C ALA A 11 -26.66 33.30 -48.66
N ALA A 12 -25.62 32.45 -48.72
CA ALA A 12 -24.64 32.26 -47.66
C ALA A 12 -23.82 33.53 -47.42
N GLU A 13 -23.25 34.13 -48.46
CA GLU A 13 -22.48 35.39 -48.36
C GLU A 13 -23.31 36.53 -47.73
N LEU A 14 -24.57 36.66 -48.16
CA LEU A 14 -25.48 37.65 -47.59
C LEU A 14 -25.75 37.36 -46.10
N LEU A 15 -25.96 36.09 -45.75
CA LEU A 15 -26.27 35.71 -44.37
C LEU A 15 -25.10 35.98 -43.43
N VAL A 16 -23.88 35.60 -43.82
CA VAL A 16 -22.65 35.82 -43.05
C VAL A 16 -22.33 37.31 -42.87
N SER A 17 -22.77 38.17 -43.80
CA SER A 17 -22.59 39.63 -43.69
C SER A 17 -23.48 40.33 -42.66
N ASN A 18 -24.43 39.62 -42.03
CA ASN A 18 -25.36 40.17 -41.04
C ASN A 18 -25.04 39.70 -39.62
N THR A 19 -25.51 40.44 -38.62
CA THR A 19 -25.44 40.05 -37.19
C THR A 19 -26.83 39.73 -36.66
N LEU A 20 -26.93 38.78 -35.72
CA LEU A 20 -28.20 38.43 -35.11
C LEU A 20 -28.58 39.43 -34.00
N ASP A 21 -29.89 39.70 -33.89
CA ASP A 21 -30.51 40.48 -32.82
C ASP A 21 -31.49 39.57 -32.05
N ASN A 22 -31.80 39.94 -30.81
CA ASN A 22 -32.66 39.18 -29.89
C ASN A 22 -34.11 39.02 -30.39
N SER A 23 -34.50 39.75 -31.45
CA SER A 23 -35.84 39.74 -32.04
C SER A 23 -36.04 38.75 -33.19
N ILE A 24 -35.01 37.94 -33.50
CA ILE A 24 -35.01 37.08 -34.69
C ILE A 24 -35.86 35.82 -34.50
N GLU A 25 -36.69 35.53 -35.51
CA GLU A 25 -37.43 34.27 -35.62
C GLU A 25 -36.48 33.11 -36.00
N ILE A 26 -35.81 32.55 -34.98
CA ILE A 26 -34.79 31.51 -35.13
C ILE A 26 -35.29 30.28 -35.89
N GLU A 27 -36.57 29.92 -35.78
CA GLU A 27 -37.14 28.77 -36.49
C GLU A 27 -37.05 28.93 -38.02
N LYS A 28 -37.34 30.13 -38.53
CA LYS A 28 -37.28 30.40 -39.97
C LYS A 28 -35.84 30.55 -40.45
N LEU A 29 -35.01 31.20 -39.64
CA LEU A 29 -33.59 31.37 -39.91
C LEU A 29 -32.87 30.01 -39.96
N TYR A 30 -33.12 29.15 -38.98
CA TYR A 30 -32.40 27.88 -38.87
C TYR A 30 -32.75 26.91 -40.00
N ASN A 31 -34.01 26.91 -40.45
CA ASN A 31 -34.40 26.17 -41.65
C ASN A 31 -33.62 26.63 -42.90
N LEU A 32 -33.32 27.93 -43.02
CA LEU A 32 -32.47 28.45 -44.08
C LEU A 32 -31.02 27.99 -43.89
N VAL A 33 -30.47 28.09 -42.68
CA VAL A 33 -29.11 27.62 -42.34
C VAL A 33 -28.93 26.15 -42.74
N CYS A 34 -29.86 25.26 -42.34
CA CYS A 34 -29.81 23.85 -42.72
C CYS A 34 -29.94 23.60 -44.23
N SER A 35 -30.62 24.48 -44.98
CA SER A 35 -30.78 24.32 -46.43
C SER A 35 -29.56 24.74 -47.24
N LEU A 36 -28.67 25.55 -46.66
CA LEU A 36 -27.49 26.07 -47.35
C LEU A 36 -26.29 25.11 -47.28
N GLU A 37 -26.29 24.15 -46.33
CA GLU A 37 -25.24 23.15 -46.13
C GLU A 37 -23.80 23.73 -46.19
N SER A 38 -23.63 24.97 -45.71
CA SER A 38 -22.37 25.72 -45.79
C SER A 38 -21.68 25.81 -44.43
N GLN A 39 -20.41 25.38 -44.38
CA GLN A 39 -19.59 25.47 -43.19
C GLN A 39 -19.37 26.91 -42.73
N GLU A 40 -19.23 27.86 -43.67
CA GLU A 40 -19.07 29.29 -43.37
C GLU A 40 -20.31 29.86 -42.66
N VAL A 41 -21.51 29.42 -43.04
CA VAL A 41 -22.77 29.81 -42.40
C VAL A 41 -22.88 29.20 -40.99
N GLU A 42 -22.40 27.98 -40.80
CA GLU A 42 -22.37 27.34 -39.49
C GLU A 42 -21.38 28.03 -38.54
N ASP A 43 -20.16 28.33 -39.01
CA ASP A 43 -19.16 29.08 -38.24
C ASP A 43 -19.69 30.46 -37.83
N TRP A 44 -20.34 31.16 -38.75
CA TRP A 44 -21.05 32.42 -38.44
C TRP A 44 -22.11 32.24 -37.35
N LEU A 45 -22.96 31.21 -37.44
CA LEU A 45 -23.99 30.99 -36.42
C LEU A 45 -23.38 30.67 -35.04
N ILE A 46 -22.26 29.94 -34.99
CA ILE A 46 -21.50 29.67 -33.76
C ILE A 46 -21.05 30.98 -33.11
N GLU A 47 -20.49 31.91 -33.90
CA GLU A 47 -20.06 33.23 -33.40
C GLU A 47 -21.23 34.06 -32.87
N GLN A 48 -22.42 33.88 -33.44
CA GLN A 48 -23.62 34.62 -33.05
C GLN A 48 -24.41 33.99 -31.89
N LEU A 49 -24.05 32.80 -31.38
CA LEU A 49 -24.80 32.10 -30.32
C LEU A 49 -25.00 32.93 -29.04
N GLN A 50 -24.12 33.91 -28.77
CA GLN A 50 -24.24 34.80 -27.61
C GLN A 50 -25.48 35.71 -27.65
N SER A 51 -26.00 35.99 -28.86
CA SER A 51 -27.19 36.81 -29.10
C SER A 51 -28.51 36.02 -29.06
N LEU A 52 -28.44 34.69 -28.95
CA LEU A 52 -29.62 33.83 -28.91
C LEU A 52 -30.13 33.66 -27.48
N ASP A 53 -31.46 33.61 -27.33
CA ASP A 53 -32.10 33.25 -26.07
C ASP A 53 -32.09 31.73 -25.84
N GLU A 54 -32.48 31.32 -24.63
CA GLU A 54 -32.49 29.89 -24.25
C GLU A 54 -33.39 29.03 -25.15
N GLY A 55 -34.54 29.56 -25.57
CA GLY A 55 -35.47 28.86 -26.47
C GLY A 55 -34.88 28.61 -27.85
N ALA A 56 -34.18 29.62 -28.40
CA ALA A 56 -33.47 29.52 -29.65
C ALA A 56 -32.32 28.51 -29.60
N LEU A 57 -31.55 28.51 -28.51
CA LEU A 57 -30.48 27.52 -28.29
C LEU A 57 -31.02 26.09 -28.24
N VAL A 58 -32.14 25.86 -27.53
CA VAL A 58 -32.80 24.55 -27.47
C VAL A 58 -33.30 24.13 -28.85
N HIS A 59 -33.93 25.04 -29.60
CA HIS A 59 -34.44 24.76 -30.94
C HIS A 59 -33.31 24.33 -31.90
N VAL A 60 -32.19 25.07 -31.90
CA VAL A 60 -31.02 24.71 -32.71
C VAL A 60 -30.41 23.39 -32.25
N ALA A 61 -30.21 23.18 -30.95
CA ALA A 61 -29.57 21.96 -30.43
C ALA A 61 -30.41 20.68 -30.65
N CYS A 62 -31.73 20.78 -30.59
CA CYS A 62 -32.63 19.63 -30.73
C CYS A 62 -32.99 19.28 -32.18
N ASN A 63 -32.61 20.11 -33.15
CA ASN A 63 -32.93 19.83 -34.55
C ASN A 63 -32.06 18.68 -35.09
N ALA A 64 -32.69 17.75 -35.81
CA ALA A 64 -32.04 16.55 -36.33
C ALA A 64 -30.97 16.85 -37.40
N LYS A 65 -31.10 17.97 -38.12
CA LYS A 65 -30.16 18.41 -39.15
C LYS A 65 -28.96 19.18 -38.61
N THR A 66 -28.97 19.53 -37.32
CA THR A 66 -27.88 20.26 -36.68
C THR A 66 -26.64 19.37 -36.59
N SER A 67 -25.51 19.90 -37.04
CA SER A 67 -24.21 19.23 -36.91
C SER A 67 -23.87 18.95 -35.44
N LEU A 68 -23.03 17.95 -35.19
CA LEU A 68 -22.55 17.64 -33.84
C LEU A 68 -21.79 18.83 -33.21
N ARG A 69 -21.03 19.58 -34.03
CA ARG A 69 -20.24 20.73 -33.59
C ARG A 69 -21.15 21.86 -33.10
N LEU A 70 -22.16 22.23 -33.88
CA LEU A 70 -23.09 23.27 -33.50
C LEU A 70 -23.94 22.86 -32.28
N LYS A 71 -24.36 21.59 -32.19
CA LYS A 71 -25.02 21.06 -30.97
C LYS A 71 -24.13 21.25 -29.75
N ASN A 72 -22.84 20.92 -29.86
CA ASN A 72 -21.88 21.06 -28.76
C ASN A 72 -21.82 22.50 -28.26
N GLU A 73 -21.64 23.47 -29.17
CA GLU A 73 -21.55 24.89 -28.80
C GLU A 73 -22.85 25.43 -28.19
N CYS A 74 -24.03 25.01 -28.69
CA CYS A 74 -25.30 25.34 -28.04
C CYS A 74 -25.39 24.79 -26.61
N TYR A 75 -25.04 23.51 -26.39
CA TYR A 75 -25.08 22.91 -25.05
C TYR A 75 -24.04 23.52 -24.10
N LYS A 76 -22.84 23.86 -24.57
CA LYS A 76 -21.85 24.61 -23.78
C LYS A 76 -22.44 25.92 -23.28
N ARG A 77 -23.05 26.69 -24.19
CA ARG A 77 -23.67 27.98 -23.87
C ARG A 77 -24.80 27.82 -22.86
N MET A 78 -25.69 26.86 -23.06
CA MET A 78 -26.80 26.58 -22.13
C MET A 78 -26.27 26.17 -20.75
N GLN A 79 -25.27 25.29 -20.68
CA GLN A 79 -24.63 24.91 -19.42
C GLN A 79 -23.99 26.11 -18.70
N ASP A 80 -23.37 27.02 -19.45
CA ASP A 80 -22.76 28.23 -18.88
C ASP A 80 -23.81 29.25 -18.39
N MET A 81 -25.03 29.23 -18.94
CA MET A 81 -26.15 30.05 -18.47
C MET A 81 -26.78 29.49 -17.19
N GLY A 82 -26.90 28.16 -17.08
CA GLY A 82 -27.46 27.49 -15.90
C GLY A 82 -28.95 27.80 -15.64
N GLY A 83 -29.73 28.05 -16.70
CA GLY A 83 -31.17 28.35 -16.63
C GLY A 83 -32.07 27.13 -16.85
N GLU A 84 -33.39 27.38 -16.91
CA GLU A 84 -34.42 26.33 -17.03
C GLU A 84 -34.26 25.49 -18.30
N ALA A 85 -33.80 26.09 -19.41
CA ALA A 85 -33.53 25.33 -20.62
C ALA A 85 -32.39 24.32 -20.46
N TRP A 86 -31.37 24.62 -19.64
CA TRP A 86 -30.30 23.69 -19.34
C TRP A 86 -30.82 22.51 -18.51
N ASP A 87 -31.58 22.78 -17.45
CA ASP A 87 -32.13 21.71 -16.60
C ASP A 87 -32.96 20.72 -17.42
N ASN A 88 -33.79 21.23 -18.33
CA ASN A 88 -34.66 20.43 -19.20
C ASN A 88 -33.91 19.69 -20.34
N SER A 89 -32.71 20.14 -20.72
CA SER A 89 -31.96 19.60 -21.87
C SER A 89 -30.63 18.92 -21.53
N SER A 90 -30.18 19.02 -20.27
CA SER A 90 -28.90 18.51 -19.76
C SER A 90 -28.65 17.03 -20.11
N MET A 91 -29.67 16.19 -19.99
CA MET A 91 -29.60 14.76 -20.34
C MET A 91 -29.28 14.53 -21.83
N ARG A 92 -29.75 15.41 -22.72
CA ARG A 92 -29.46 15.31 -24.17
C ARG A 92 -28.04 15.76 -24.51
N ALA A 93 -27.43 16.56 -23.63
CA ALA A 93 -26.04 17.00 -23.79
C ALA A 93 -25.02 15.90 -23.49
N VAL A 94 -25.41 14.83 -22.77
CA VAL A 94 -24.51 13.74 -22.34
C VAL A 94 -23.80 13.10 -23.53
N GLU A 95 -24.54 12.59 -24.51
CA GLU A 95 -23.96 11.97 -25.70
C GLU A 95 -23.15 12.97 -26.54
N VAL A 96 -23.60 14.23 -26.63
CA VAL A 96 -22.92 15.28 -27.41
C VAL A 96 -21.57 15.64 -26.80
N PHE A 97 -21.52 15.82 -25.48
CA PHE A 97 -20.27 16.08 -24.78
C PHE A 97 -19.34 14.86 -24.80
N ALA A 98 -19.88 13.64 -24.70
CA ALA A 98 -19.06 12.43 -24.83
C ALA A 98 -18.43 12.30 -26.22
N GLN A 99 -19.19 12.52 -27.30
CA GLN A 99 -18.69 12.47 -28.68
C GLN A 99 -17.63 13.55 -28.97
N ASN A 100 -17.77 14.75 -28.41
CA ASN A 100 -16.80 15.83 -28.55
C ASN A 100 -15.67 15.80 -27.50
N LEU A 101 -15.65 14.80 -26.62
CA LEU A 101 -14.69 14.67 -25.51
C LEU A 101 -14.66 15.90 -24.58
N GLU A 102 -15.80 16.54 -24.37
CA GLU A 102 -15.99 17.64 -23.40
C GLU A 102 -16.13 17.09 -21.97
N LEU A 103 -15.13 16.30 -21.53
CA LEU A 103 -15.22 15.46 -20.34
C LEU A 103 -15.47 16.26 -19.05
N ARG A 104 -14.94 17.49 -18.95
CA ARG A 104 -15.20 18.39 -17.79
C ARG A 104 -16.61 18.97 -17.75
N ARG A 105 -17.29 19.01 -18.89
CA ARG A 105 -18.69 19.46 -18.98
C ARG A 105 -19.63 18.29 -18.76
N LEU A 106 -19.28 17.13 -19.33
CA LEU A 106 -19.93 15.86 -19.06
C LEU A 106 -19.88 15.50 -17.58
N SER A 107 -18.72 15.67 -16.92
CA SER A 107 -18.55 15.39 -15.49
C SER A 107 -19.57 16.10 -14.63
N LYS A 108 -19.80 17.40 -14.89
CA LYS A 108 -20.77 18.22 -14.14
C LYS A 108 -22.19 17.69 -14.24
N ILE A 109 -22.58 17.13 -15.39
CA ILE A 109 -23.90 16.50 -15.54
C ILE A 109 -23.96 15.23 -14.69
N LEU A 110 -22.96 14.35 -14.87
CA LEU A 110 -22.92 13.06 -14.18
C LEU A 110 -22.88 13.20 -12.66
N THR A 111 -22.24 14.24 -12.13
CA THR A 111 -22.13 14.50 -10.68
C THR A 111 -23.32 15.25 -10.09
N SER A 112 -24.17 15.86 -10.92
CA SER A 112 -25.32 16.65 -10.44
C SER A 112 -26.65 15.94 -10.61
N ASN A 113 -26.69 14.82 -11.35
CA ASN A 113 -27.91 14.08 -11.64
C ASN A 113 -27.67 12.57 -11.49
N ASP A 114 -28.19 11.99 -10.41
CA ASP A 114 -28.04 10.55 -10.10
C ASP A 114 -28.64 9.60 -11.14
N ILE A 115 -29.56 10.10 -11.98
CA ILE A 115 -30.17 9.33 -13.08
C ILE A 115 -29.23 9.26 -14.30
N ALA A 116 -28.35 10.25 -14.47
CA ALA A 116 -27.48 10.32 -15.65
C ALA A 116 -26.52 9.13 -15.76
N PRO A 117 -25.78 8.73 -14.70
CA PRO A 117 -24.92 7.55 -14.75
C PRO A 117 -25.66 6.24 -15.04
N ILE A 118 -26.93 6.13 -14.62
CA ILE A 118 -27.74 4.93 -14.81
C ILE A 118 -28.24 4.84 -16.25
N THR A 119 -28.67 5.96 -16.83
CA THR A 119 -29.21 6.02 -18.20
C THR A 119 -28.13 6.07 -19.27
N HIS A 120 -26.95 6.60 -18.95
CA HIS A 120 -25.79 6.72 -19.85
C HIS A 120 -24.55 6.08 -19.21
N PRO A 121 -24.56 4.76 -18.97
CA PRO A 121 -23.51 4.09 -18.21
C PRO A 121 -22.18 4.03 -18.98
N TYR A 122 -22.19 3.99 -20.31
CA TYR A 122 -20.96 4.00 -21.12
C TYR A 122 -20.21 5.33 -21.01
N GLU A 123 -20.95 6.45 -21.05
CA GLU A 123 -20.43 7.81 -20.91
C GLU A 123 -19.90 8.06 -19.50
N ALA A 124 -20.57 7.52 -18.48
CA ALA A 124 -20.10 7.55 -17.11
C ALA A 124 -18.76 6.82 -16.93
N LEU A 125 -18.65 5.59 -17.44
CA LEU A 125 -17.41 4.80 -17.41
C LEU A 125 -16.29 5.43 -18.25
N LEU A 126 -16.65 5.99 -19.42
CA LEU A 126 -15.73 6.74 -20.26
C LEU A 126 -15.12 7.93 -19.49
N SER A 127 -15.98 8.73 -18.85
CA SER A 127 -15.56 9.87 -18.04
C SER A 127 -14.69 9.40 -16.88
N TYR A 128 -15.07 8.32 -16.18
CA TYR A 128 -14.28 7.75 -15.09
C TYR A 128 -12.85 7.39 -15.52
N HIS A 129 -12.69 6.81 -16.71
CA HIS A 129 -11.39 6.34 -17.17
C HIS A 129 -10.46 7.41 -17.72
N ILE A 130 -11.01 8.45 -18.37
CA ILE A 130 -10.21 9.43 -19.14
C ILE A 130 -10.10 10.77 -18.41
N LEU A 131 -11.08 11.15 -17.57
CA LEU A 131 -11.14 12.49 -17.01
C LEU A 131 -9.91 12.84 -16.17
N ALA A 132 -9.29 13.96 -16.53
CA ALA A 132 -8.31 14.67 -15.73
C ALA A 132 -9.00 15.78 -14.92
N THR A 133 -9.27 15.51 -13.64
CA THR A 133 -9.92 16.48 -12.73
C THR A 133 -8.94 17.52 -12.19
N ASN A 134 -7.63 17.26 -12.30
CA ASN A 134 -6.54 18.14 -11.88
C ASN A 134 -6.66 18.57 -10.40
N SER A 135 -7.37 19.67 -10.12
CA SER A 135 -7.51 20.31 -8.82
C SER A 135 -8.81 19.97 -8.06
N GLU A 136 -9.78 19.33 -8.72
CA GLU A 136 -11.13 19.12 -8.14
C GLU A 136 -11.18 17.79 -7.36
N GLN A 137 -10.56 17.77 -6.18
CA GLN A 137 -10.39 16.55 -5.38
C GLN A 137 -11.74 15.96 -4.90
N ASP A 138 -12.72 16.83 -4.57
CA ASP A 138 -14.08 16.45 -4.15
C ASP A 138 -14.87 15.73 -5.25
N LEU A 139 -14.46 15.85 -6.52
CA LEU A 139 -15.13 15.18 -7.62
C LEU A 139 -14.75 13.71 -7.72
N TRP A 140 -13.58 13.30 -7.24
CA TRP A 140 -13.15 11.91 -7.39
C TRP A 140 -14.07 10.94 -6.65
N GLU A 141 -14.43 11.23 -5.40
CA GLU A 141 -15.31 10.36 -4.61
C GLU A 141 -16.67 10.22 -5.31
N LYS A 142 -17.21 11.32 -5.83
CA LYS A 142 -18.41 11.31 -6.67
C LYS A 142 -18.22 10.48 -7.95
N PHE A 143 -17.04 10.48 -8.55
CA PHE A 143 -16.74 9.67 -9.73
C PHE A 143 -16.72 8.17 -9.44
N VAL A 144 -16.26 7.77 -8.25
CA VAL A 144 -16.36 6.37 -7.80
C VAL A 144 -17.84 5.99 -7.62
N GLU A 145 -18.66 6.87 -7.06
CA GLU A 145 -20.11 6.65 -6.92
C GLU A 145 -20.81 6.57 -8.29
N ILE A 146 -20.53 7.50 -9.20
CA ILE A 146 -21.03 7.52 -10.59
C ILE A 146 -20.67 6.22 -11.31
N ARG A 147 -19.43 5.77 -11.20
CA ARG A 147 -19.00 4.49 -11.76
C ARG A 147 -19.82 3.34 -11.18
N ASN A 148 -19.99 3.27 -9.86
CA ASN A 148 -20.77 2.21 -9.24
C ASN A 148 -22.22 2.21 -9.74
N LEU A 149 -22.84 3.38 -9.88
CA LEU A 149 -24.18 3.50 -10.46
C LEU A 149 -24.21 3.00 -11.92
N ALA A 150 -23.25 3.40 -12.75
CA ALA A 150 -23.15 2.96 -14.14
C ALA A 150 -23.00 1.43 -14.26
N LEU A 151 -22.22 0.80 -13.38
CA LEU A 151 -22.05 -0.66 -13.37
C LEU A 151 -23.35 -1.42 -13.07
N THR A 152 -24.31 -0.80 -12.36
CA THR A 152 -25.60 -1.46 -12.08
C THR A 152 -26.51 -1.60 -13.31
N SER A 153 -26.39 -0.71 -14.31
CA SER A 153 -27.28 -0.67 -15.47
C SER A 153 -26.61 -1.04 -16.80
N ILE A 154 -25.28 -1.04 -16.87
CA ILE A 154 -24.50 -1.30 -18.09
C ILE A 154 -24.89 -2.61 -18.80
N HIS A 155 -25.28 -3.65 -18.06
CA HIS A 155 -25.68 -4.95 -18.64
C HIS A 155 -27.07 -4.94 -19.29
N SER A 156 -27.90 -3.95 -18.95
CA SER A 156 -29.26 -3.74 -19.48
C SER A 156 -29.35 -2.61 -20.50
N THR A 157 -28.22 -1.96 -20.81
CA THR A 157 -28.17 -0.81 -21.71
C THR A 157 -27.40 -1.17 -22.97
N ASP A 158 -27.98 -0.91 -24.13
CA ASP A 158 -27.28 -1.08 -25.40
C ASP A 158 -26.17 -0.02 -25.56
N PRO A 159 -25.02 -0.38 -26.14
CA PRO A 159 -23.97 0.58 -26.42
C PRO A 159 -24.45 1.73 -27.33
N PRO A 160 -24.06 2.99 -27.05
CA PRO A 160 -24.33 4.11 -27.94
C PRO A 160 -23.80 3.89 -29.36
N ASN A 161 -24.57 4.28 -30.37
CA ASN A 161 -24.24 4.07 -31.78
C ASN A 161 -22.94 4.73 -32.23
N TYR A 162 -22.51 5.80 -31.55
CA TYR A 162 -21.27 6.51 -31.88
C TYR A 162 -20.02 5.80 -31.32
N LEU A 163 -20.16 4.89 -30.35
CA LEU A 163 -19.04 4.12 -29.84
C LEU A 163 -18.72 2.99 -30.80
N THR A 164 -17.49 2.97 -31.31
CA THR A 164 -17.02 1.85 -32.14
C THR A 164 -16.95 0.56 -31.30
N PRO A 165 -17.02 -0.63 -31.93
CA PRO A 165 -16.82 -1.89 -31.22
C PRO A 165 -15.49 -1.92 -30.45
N MET A 166 -14.44 -1.25 -30.96
CA MET A 166 -13.15 -1.15 -30.27
C MET A 166 -13.25 -0.29 -29.01
N SER A 167 -13.83 0.92 -29.08
CA SER A 167 -14.02 1.79 -27.91
C SER A 167 -14.83 1.09 -26.81
N GLN A 168 -15.92 0.42 -27.18
CA GLN A 168 -16.75 -0.35 -26.24
C GLN A 168 -15.92 -1.42 -25.54
N ASN A 169 -15.15 -2.21 -26.29
CA ASN A 169 -14.34 -3.28 -25.73
C ASN A 169 -13.17 -2.77 -24.88
N LEU A 170 -12.59 -1.60 -25.19
CA LEU A 170 -11.58 -0.97 -24.34
C LEU A 170 -12.15 -0.53 -23.00
N ILE A 171 -13.33 0.10 -22.98
CA ILE A 171 -14.02 0.47 -21.72
C ILE A 171 -14.31 -0.79 -20.91
N MET A 172 -14.91 -1.81 -21.51
CA MET A 172 -15.21 -3.07 -20.83
C MET A 172 -13.95 -3.78 -20.31
N LEU A 173 -12.83 -3.74 -21.03
CA LEU A 173 -11.57 -4.33 -20.60
C LEU A 173 -10.97 -3.60 -19.39
N MET A 174 -11.04 -2.26 -19.35
CA MET A 174 -10.59 -1.46 -18.20
C MET A 174 -11.48 -1.65 -16.96
N GLU A 175 -12.72 -2.07 -17.16
CA GLU A 175 -13.65 -2.50 -16.10
C GLU A 175 -13.47 -3.98 -15.68
N GLY A 176 -12.46 -4.66 -16.25
CA GLY A 176 -12.13 -6.04 -15.90
C GLY A 176 -13.05 -7.08 -16.54
N ASN A 177 -13.83 -6.73 -17.57
CA ASN A 177 -14.67 -7.69 -18.28
C ASN A 177 -13.91 -8.38 -19.43
N LYS A 178 -14.41 -9.56 -19.84
CA LYS A 178 -13.95 -10.26 -21.04
C LYS A 178 -14.35 -9.51 -22.31
N ALA A 179 -13.37 -8.86 -22.91
CA ALA A 179 -13.50 -8.27 -24.25
C ALA A 179 -13.38 -9.33 -25.36
N ASP A 180 -14.14 -9.18 -26.46
CA ASP A 180 -13.96 -9.99 -27.68
C ASP A 180 -12.61 -9.63 -28.32
N ASP A 181 -11.94 -10.61 -28.92
CA ASP A 181 -10.70 -10.39 -29.68
C ASP A 181 -10.98 -9.69 -31.02
N LYS A 182 -12.14 -9.93 -31.64
CA LYS A 182 -12.44 -9.44 -33.00
C LYS A 182 -12.37 -7.92 -33.16
N PRO A 183 -12.90 -7.09 -32.25
CA PRO A 183 -12.86 -5.63 -32.39
C PRO A 183 -11.44 -5.05 -32.44
N PHE A 184 -10.45 -5.77 -31.91
CA PHE A 184 -9.06 -5.32 -31.88
C PHE A 184 -8.28 -5.63 -33.16
N THR A 185 -8.88 -6.24 -34.18
CA THR A 185 -8.18 -6.52 -35.45
C THR A 185 -7.88 -5.26 -36.28
N VAL A 186 -8.46 -4.11 -35.90
CA VAL A 186 -8.12 -2.79 -36.45
C VAL A 186 -6.68 -2.39 -36.10
N LEU A 187 -6.16 -2.90 -34.98
CA LEU A 187 -4.77 -2.68 -34.60
C LEU A 187 -3.80 -3.39 -35.56
N PRO A 188 -2.61 -2.79 -35.82
CA PRO A 188 -1.53 -3.45 -36.53
C PRO A 188 -1.22 -4.84 -35.96
N LYS A 189 -0.88 -5.81 -36.82
CA LYS A 189 -0.70 -7.22 -36.43
C LYS A 189 0.15 -7.42 -35.17
N LYS A 190 1.26 -6.67 -35.03
CA LYS A 190 2.14 -6.75 -33.85
C LYS A 190 1.46 -6.24 -32.58
N ALA A 191 0.69 -5.15 -32.68
CA ALA A 191 -0.04 -4.56 -31.57
C ALA A 191 -1.22 -5.41 -31.13
N TYR A 192 -1.99 -5.94 -32.09
CA TYR A 192 -3.04 -6.93 -31.81
C TYR A 192 -2.48 -8.16 -31.08
N GLN A 193 -1.36 -8.72 -31.57
CA GLN A 193 -0.67 -9.82 -30.90
C GLN A 193 -0.18 -9.43 -29.51
N ALA A 194 0.38 -8.23 -29.35
CA ALA A 194 0.83 -7.73 -28.06
C ALA A 194 -0.31 -7.57 -27.04
N LEU A 195 -1.46 -7.04 -27.45
CA LEU A 195 -2.65 -6.92 -26.60
C LEU A 195 -3.12 -8.31 -26.16
N LYS A 196 -3.20 -9.25 -27.10
CA LYS A 196 -3.57 -10.64 -26.79
C LYS A 196 -2.61 -11.31 -25.82
N GLN A 197 -1.30 -11.11 -26.00
CA GLN A 197 -0.30 -11.67 -25.09
C GLN A 197 -0.32 -11.00 -23.72
N ALA A 198 -0.51 -9.68 -23.65
CA ALA A 198 -0.71 -8.97 -22.39
C ALA A 198 -1.93 -9.52 -21.65
N ARG A 199 -3.08 -9.64 -22.32
CA ARG A 199 -4.29 -10.25 -21.75
C ARG A 199 -4.05 -11.68 -21.25
N ASN A 200 -3.28 -12.50 -21.96
CA ASN A 200 -2.97 -13.86 -21.53
C ASN A 200 -1.98 -13.90 -20.35
N ALA A 201 -1.00 -13.00 -20.31
CA ALA A 201 -0.07 -12.88 -19.19
C ALA A 201 -0.77 -12.49 -17.88
N LEU A 202 -1.85 -11.73 -17.98
CA LEU A 202 -2.69 -11.27 -16.88
C LEU A 202 -3.78 -12.26 -16.44
N LYS A 203 -3.95 -13.39 -17.15
CA LYS A 203 -4.86 -14.47 -16.74
C LYS A 203 -4.23 -15.35 -15.67
N ASP A 204 -5.07 -16.16 -15.02
CA ASP A 204 -4.62 -17.17 -14.07
C ASP A 204 -3.61 -18.16 -14.69
N GLY A 205 -2.57 -18.49 -13.92
CA GLY A 205 -1.38 -19.23 -14.38
C GLY A 205 -0.43 -18.44 -15.29
N GLY A 206 -0.76 -17.19 -15.64
CA GLY A 206 0.11 -16.26 -16.35
C GLY A 206 1.18 -15.64 -15.45
N THR A 207 2.06 -14.82 -16.04
CA THR A 207 3.13 -14.14 -15.29
C THR A 207 2.63 -13.02 -14.38
N GLY A 208 1.36 -12.63 -14.50
CA GLY A 208 0.78 -11.46 -13.82
C GLY A 208 1.25 -10.13 -14.38
N ILE A 209 2.21 -10.10 -15.32
CA ILE A 209 2.83 -8.89 -15.85
C ILE A 209 2.88 -8.95 -17.38
N ALA A 210 2.46 -7.88 -18.05
CA ALA A 210 2.70 -7.69 -19.48
C ALA A 210 4.18 -7.35 -19.76
N SER A 211 4.80 -8.02 -20.72
CA SER A 211 6.22 -7.77 -21.05
C SER A 211 6.42 -6.36 -21.63
N LYS A 212 7.59 -5.75 -21.36
CA LYS A 212 7.97 -4.44 -21.91
C LYS A 212 7.85 -4.41 -23.44
N THR A 213 8.32 -5.48 -24.10
CA THR A 213 8.22 -5.60 -25.56
C THR A 213 6.78 -5.56 -26.07
N HIS A 214 5.83 -6.19 -25.36
CA HIS A 214 4.42 -6.11 -25.73
C HIS A 214 3.86 -4.71 -25.49
N ILE A 215 4.20 -4.06 -24.38
CA ILE A 215 3.80 -2.67 -24.09
C ILE A 215 4.34 -1.72 -25.18
N ASP A 216 5.60 -1.86 -25.59
CA ASP A 216 6.21 -1.04 -26.65
C ASP A 216 5.54 -1.25 -28.01
N HIS A 217 5.09 -2.47 -28.31
CA HIS A 217 4.31 -2.75 -29.52
C HIS A 217 2.92 -2.09 -29.49
N LEU A 218 2.29 -1.99 -28.32
CA LEU A 218 1.04 -1.25 -28.16
C LEU A 218 1.25 0.26 -28.27
N LEU A 219 2.31 0.81 -27.68
CA LEU A 219 2.65 2.23 -27.82
C LEU A 219 2.86 2.62 -29.29
N LYS A 220 3.64 1.83 -30.04
CA LYS A 220 3.85 2.07 -31.48
C LYS A 220 2.57 2.00 -32.31
N SER A 221 1.52 1.36 -31.80
CA SER A 221 0.25 1.29 -32.51
C SER A 221 -0.53 2.58 -32.51
N LEU A 222 -0.31 3.46 -31.51
CA LEU A 222 -0.94 4.78 -31.46
C LEU A 222 -0.55 5.64 -32.68
N GLU A 223 0.67 5.47 -33.20
CA GLU A 223 1.16 6.21 -34.38
C GLU A 223 0.83 5.53 -35.72
N GLN A 224 0.60 4.22 -35.71
CA GLN A 224 0.52 3.40 -36.94
C GLN A 224 -0.91 2.99 -37.32
N ALA A 225 -1.83 3.07 -36.37
CA ALA A 225 -3.23 2.69 -36.57
C ALA A 225 -4.07 3.93 -36.90
N GLU A 226 -5.06 3.78 -37.78
CA GLU A 226 -6.08 4.79 -38.03
C GLU A 226 -7.11 4.73 -36.89
N LEU A 227 -6.79 5.36 -35.76
CA LEU A 227 -7.66 5.43 -34.58
C LEU A 227 -8.40 6.76 -34.54
N SER A 228 -9.65 6.73 -34.08
CA SER A 228 -10.33 7.95 -33.63
C SER A 228 -9.66 8.50 -32.36
N ILE A 229 -9.85 9.80 -32.09
CA ILE A 229 -9.32 10.47 -30.88
C ILE A 229 -9.77 9.73 -29.60
N LEU A 230 -11.02 9.24 -29.59
CA LEU A 230 -11.56 8.47 -28.47
C LEU A 230 -10.83 7.12 -28.29
N GLU A 231 -10.61 6.37 -29.37
CA GLU A 231 -9.89 5.10 -29.32
C GLU A 231 -8.43 5.28 -28.91
N GLU A 232 -7.77 6.33 -29.40
CA GLU A 232 -6.40 6.69 -29.03
C GLU A 232 -6.31 6.98 -27.52
N ASN A 233 -7.22 7.80 -26.99
CA ASN A 233 -7.26 8.11 -25.56
C ASN A 233 -7.53 6.86 -24.71
N LEU A 234 -8.52 6.03 -25.08
CA LEU A 234 -8.83 4.79 -24.35
C LEU A 234 -7.65 3.80 -24.37
N LEU A 235 -7.01 3.62 -25.53
CA LEU A 235 -5.86 2.73 -25.66
C LEU A 235 -4.64 3.25 -24.89
N SER A 236 -4.40 4.56 -24.91
CA SER A 236 -3.36 5.22 -24.11
C SER A 236 -3.55 4.96 -22.61
N VAL A 237 -4.78 5.10 -22.10
CA VAL A 237 -5.10 4.83 -20.69
C VAL A 237 -4.90 3.34 -20.35
N LEU A 238 -5.29 2.42 -21.23
CA LEU A 238 -5.03 0.99 -21.04
C LEU A 238 -3.53 0.69 -20.98
N ILE A 239 -2.72 1.27 -21.88
CA ILE A 239 -1.27 1.10 -21.88
C ILE A 239 -0.65 1.63 -20.58
N LYS A 240 -1.08 2.81 -20.12
CA LYS A 240 -0.65 3.38 -18.82
C LYS A 240 -1.02 2.47 -17.66
N THR A 241 -2.19 1.84 -17.70
CA THR A 241 -2.63 0.84 -16.71
C THR A 241 -1.72 -0.39 -16.69
N LEU A 242 -1.33 -0.91 -17.86
CA LEU A 242 -0.40 -2.04 -17.96
C LEU A 242 1.00 -1.68 -17.44
N LYS A 243 1.50 -0.47 -17.73
CA LYS A 243 2.78 0.03 -17.18
C LYS A 243 2.72 0.15 -15.65
N LEU A 244 1.61 0.64 -15.10
CA LEU A 244 1.40 0.73 -13.67
C LEU A 244 1.35 -0.67 -13.02
N ASN A 245 0.63 -1.63 -13.61
CA ASN A 245 0.63 -3.03 -13.17
C ASN A 245 2.06 -3.60 -13.09
N GLN A 246 2.85 -3.42 -14.15
CA GLN A 246 4.23 -3.86 -14.18
C GLN A 246 5.06 -3.23 -13.06
N ALA A 247 4.97 -1.91 -12.86
CA ALA A 247 5.71 -1.21 -11.81
C ALA A 247 5.30 -1.68 -10.40
N THR A 248 4.00 -1.84 -10.15
CA THR A 248 3.47 -2.33 -8.87
C THR A 248 3.99 -3.72 -8.54
N ILE A 249 3.95 -4.66 -9.49
CA ILE A 249 4.39 -6.03 -9.25
C ILE A 249 5.91 -6.09 -9.05
N SER A 250 6.69 -5.31 -9.80
CA SER A 250 8.13 -5.19 -9.57
C SER A 250 8.44 -4.68 -8.15
N LEU A 251 7.77 -3.63 -7.69
CA LEU A 251 7.89 -3.12 -6.32
C LEU A 251 7.52 -4.20 -5.28
N GLN A 252 6.48 -4.98 -5.54
CA GLN A 252 6.08 -6.09 -4.68
C GLN A 252 7.16 -7.17 -4.59
N HIS A 253 7.92 -7.41 -5.66
CA HIS A 253 9.03 -8.37 -5.65
C HIS A 253 10.30 -7.84 -4.99
N GLY A 254 10.29 -6.57 -4.55
CA GLY A 254 11.43 -5.89 -3.94
C GLY A 254 12.34 -5.19 -4.95
N GLU A 255 11.89 -5.04 -6.20
CA GLU A 255 12.61 -4.29 -7.23
C GLU A 255 12.24 -2.81 -7.09
N SER A 256 13.21 -1.94 -6.79
CA SER A 256 13.01 -0.49 -6.67
C SER A 256 14.07 0.30 -7.44
N GLY A 257 14.47 -0.23 -8.61
CA GLY A 257 15.51 0.36 -9.45
C GLY A 257 15.08 1.65 -10.17
N THR A 258 16.06 2.37 -10.71
CA THR A 258 15.86 3.62 -11.46
C THR A 258 14.89 3.48 -12.63
N GLU A 259 14.85 2.30 -13.26
CA GLU A 259 13.93 2.00 -14.36
C GLU A 259 12.46 2.03 -13.94
N ILE A 260 12.13 1.48 -12.77
CA ILE A 260 10.75 1.45 -12.26
C ILE A 260 10.29 2.87 -11.89
N LEU A 261 11.18 3.65 -11.27
CA LEU A 261 10.91 5.05 -10.97
C LEU A 261 10.70 5.88 -12.25
N ALA A 262 11.46 5.59 -13.32
CA ALA A 262 11.27 6.24 -14.61
C ALA A 262 9.89 5.93 -15.21
N ILE A 263 9.45 4.66 -15.17
CA ILE A 263 8.11 4.26 -15.61
C ILE A 263 7.04 5.03 -14.83
N LEU A 264 7.14 5.08 -13.50
CA LEU A 264 6.15 5.75 -12.66
C LEU A 264 6.11 7.27 -12.86
N ASN A 265 7.26 7.91 -13.06
CA ASN A 265 7.33 9.34 -13.41
C ASN A 265 6.63 9.60 -14.76
N GLU A 266 6.87 8.77 -15.78
CA GLU A 266 6.25 8.93 -17.11
C GLU A 266 4.71 8.90 -17.05
N LEU A 267 4.14 8.10 -16.13
CA LEU A 267 2.67 7.99 -15.97
C LEU A 267 2.00 9.29 -15.51
N VAL A 268 2.75 10.18 -14.85
CA VAL A 268 2.26 11.44 -14.29
C VAL A 268 2.81 12.67 -15.03
N VAL A 269 3.29 12.48 -16.26
CA VAL A 269 3.67 13.55 -17.19
C VAL A 269 2.57 13.78 -18.24
N GLY A 270 2.22 15.04 -18.49
CA GLY A 270 1.22 15.45 -19.48
C GLY A 270 0.25 16.51 -18.97
N LEU A 271 -0.61 17.03 -19.84
CA LEU A 271 -1.64 18.03 -19.50
C LEU A 271 -2.94 17.39 -18.99
N ASP A 272 -3.36 16.27 -19.59
CA ASP A 272 -4.61 15.59 -19.26
C ASP A 272 -4.32 14.16 -18.76
N ILE A 273 -3.94 14.06 -17.49
CA ILE A 273 -3.62 12.78 -16.84
C ILE A 273 -4.88 12.30 -16.12
N PRO A 274 -5.38 11.10 -16.42
CA PRO A 274 -6.52 10.55 -15.70
C PRO A 274 -6.30 10.57 -14.20
N THR A 275 -7.23 11.17 -13.44
CA THR A 275 -7.08 11.34 -11.98
C THR A 275 -6.86 10.02 -11.26
N ARG A 276 -7.48 8.94 -11.76
CA ARG A 276 -7.30 7.59 -11.22
C ARG A 276 -5.84 7.12 -11.23
N LEU A 277 -5.09 7.41 -12.30
CA LEU A 277 -3.67 7.03 -12.40
C LEU A 277 -2.83 7.78 -11.36
N VAL A 278 -3.07 9.08 -11.18
CA VAL A 278 -2.37 9.88 -10.16
C VAL A 278 -2.65 9.32 -8.76
N ARG A 279 -3.89 8.91 -8.48
CA ARG A 279 -4.27 8.30 -7.20
C ARG A 279 -3.63 6.93 -6.97
N SER A 280 -3.49 6.11 -8.00
CA SER A 280 -2.76 4.84 -7.87
C SER A 280 -1.26 5.07 -7.65
N VAL A 281 -0.65 6.01 -8.39
CA VAL A 281 0.79 6.31 -8.27
C VAL A 281 1.13 6.91 -6.91
N ARG A 282 0.33 7.86 -6.38
CA ARG A 282 0.56 8.42 -5.03
C ARG A 282 0.43 7.37 -3.92
N GLN A 283 -0.41 6.34 -4.12
CA GLN A 283 -0.55 5.24 -3.16
C GLN A 283 0.73 4.39 -3.14
N LEU A 284 1.34 4.11 -4.31
CA LEU A 284 2.63 3.44 -4.38
C LEU A 284 3.75 4.24 -3.70
N VAL A 285 3.73 5.58 -3.81
CA VAL A 285 4.65 6.46 -3.07
C VAL A 285 4.51 6.26 -1.56
N PHE A 286 3.29 6.18 -1.04
CA PHE A 286 3.02 5.94 0.37
C PHE A 286 3.48 4.54 0.84
N ASP A 287 3.14 3.50 0.07
CA ASP A 287 3.34 2.10 0.48
C ASP A 287 4.79 1.62 0.32
N TYR A 288 5.51 2.11 -0.69
CA TYR A 288 6.86 1.67 -1.02
C TYR A 288 7.96 2.67 -0.66
N ASP A 289 7.62 3.88 -0.21
CA ASP A 289 8.57 4.96 0.11
C ASP A 289 9.43 5.38 -1.09
N ILE A 290 8.80 5.56 -2.24
CA ILE A 290 9.48 5.94 -3.49
C ILE A 290 9.29 7.44 -3.79
N GLY A 291 10.38 8.14 -4.11
CA GLY A 291 10.37 9.55 -4.48
C GLY A 291 10.18 9.77 -5.99
N LEU A 292 9.14 10.52 -6.39
CA LEU A 292 8.80 10.80 -7.79
C LEU A 292 8.76 12.31 -8.05
N SER A 293 9.72 12.83 -8.83
CA SER A 293 9.84 14.26 -9.16
C SER A 293 8.68 14.78 -10.01
N GLU A 294 8.18 13.96 -10.93
CA GLU A 294 7.09 14.37 -11.81
C GLU A 294 5.76 14.42 -11.05
N LEU A 295 5.56 13.56 -10.05
CA LEU A 295 4.38 13.62 -9.18
C LEU A 295 4.37 14.91 -8.35
N VAL A 296 5.52 15.32 -7.79
CA VAL A 296 5.64 16.60 -7.08
C VAL A 296 5.31 17.76 -8.00
N THR A 297 5.84 17.74 -9.22
CA THR A 297 5.59 18.78 -10.24
C THR A 297 4.11 18.83 -10.65
N TRP A 298 3.48 17.67 -10.79
CA TRP A 298 2.05 17.57 -11.08
C TRP A 298 1.21 18.20 -9.98
N TYR A 299 1.49 17.86 -8.71
CA TYR A 299 0.79 18.45 -7.57
C TYR A 299 1.03 19.96 -7.47
N GLN A 300 2.27 20.41 -7.67
CA GLN A 300 2.60 21.84 -7.63
C GLN A 300 1.76 22.66 -8.63
N LYS A 301 1.44 22.09 -9.81
CA LYS A 301 0.64 22.76 -10.84
C LYS A 301 -0.86 22.65 -10.60
N ASN A 302 -1.33 21.51 -10.10
CA ASN A 302 -2.75 21.17 -10.08
C ASN A 302 -3.38 21.25 -8.68
N ASP A 303 -2.67 20.84 -7.63
CA ASP A 303 -3.18 20.84 -6.26
C ASP A 303 -2.04 21.02 -5.22
N PRO A 304 -1.48 22.23 -5.10
CA PRO A 304 -0.30 22.48 -4.27
C PRO A 304 -0.59 22.42 -2.76
N LEU A 305 -1.86 22.53 -2.36
CA LEU A 305 -2.30 22.47 -0.95
C LEU A 305 -2.63 21.05 -0.51
N SER A 306 -2.63 20.07 -1.43
CA SER A 306 -2.88 18.68 -1.11
C SER A 306 -1.94 18.13 -0.04
N PRO A 307 -2.43 17.43 0.98
CA PRO A 307 -1.60 16.63 1.87
C PRO A 307 -0.74 15.60 1.12
N TRP A 308 -1.24 15.12 -0.03
CA TRP A 308 -0.52 14.21 -0.93
C TRP A 308 0.67 14.88 -1.64
N HIS A 309 0.61 16.19 -1.89
CA HIS A 309 1.76 16.95 -2.41
C HIS A 309 2.89 16.97 -1.38
N THR A 310 2.53 17.21 -0.12
CA THR A 310 3.46 17.24 1.01
C THR A 310 4.08 15.85 1.24
N LEU A 311 3.27 14.79 1.13
CA LEU A 311 3.76 13.41 1.14
C LEU A 311 4.73 13.11 0.00
N ALA A 312 4.40 13.48 -1.24
CA ALA A 312 5.25 13.26 -2.40
C ALA A 312 6.60 13.98 -2.26
N ARG A 313 6.61 15.20 -1.72
CA ARG A 313 7.83 15.94 -1.37
C ARG A 313 8.64 15.23 -0.30
N ALA A 314 8.00 14.75 0.77
CA ALA A 314 8.67 14.00 1.83
C ALA A 314 9.39 12.75 1.29
N ALA A 315 8.72 11.98 0.44
CA ALA A 315 9.30 10.80 -0.20
C ALA A 315 10.45 11.16 -1.15
N LEU A 316 10.35 12.26 -1.90
CA LEU A 316 11.42 12.74 -2.77
C LEU A 316 12.66 13.20 -1.98
N PHE A 317 12.48 13.88 -0.85
CA PHE A 317 13.57 14.23 0.05
C PHE A 317 14.24 12.98 0.63
N ALA A 318 13.45 12.00 1.08
CA ALA A 318 13.96 10.73 1.58
C ALA A 318 14.78 9.98 0.52
N GLN A 319 14.28 9.90 -0.71
CA GLN A 319 14.98 9.31 -1.86
C GLN A 319 16.32 10.02 -2.15
N SER A 320 16.37 11.33 -1.94
CA SER A 320 17.55 12.17 -2.15
C SER A 320 18.50 12.20 -0.94
N ASN A 321 18.21 11.42 0.12
CA ASN A 321 18.94 11.40 1.39
C ASN A 321 18.97 12.76 2.11
N ASP A 322 17.96 13.61 1.87
CA ASP A 322 17.70 14.85 2.61
C ASP A 322 16.78 14.55 3.81
N GLU A 323 17.38 13.93 4.82
CA GLU A 323 16.68 13.37 5.98
C GLU A 323 15.86 14.41 6.76
N LEU A 324 16.39 15.62 6.92
CA LEU A 324 15.74 16.64 7.75
C LEU A 324 14.45 17.17 7.09
N ASN A 325 14.51 17.47 5.78
CA ASN A 325 13.33 17.94 5.07
C ASN A 325 12.29 16.82 4.91
N ALA A 326 12.74 15.57 4.67
CA ALA A 326 11.85 14.41 4.67
C ALA A 326 11.10 14.27 6.00
N ALA A 327 11.83 14.33 7.12
CA ALA A 327 11.27 14.25 8.47
C ALA A 327 10.17 15.28 8.73
N ARG A 328 10.45 16.55 8.43
CA ARG A 328 9.53 17.66 8.70
C ARG A 328 8.30 17.61 7.82
N GLU A 329 8.44 17.24 6.54
CA GLU A 329 7.29 17.10 5.64
C GLU A 329 6.44 15.89 6.06
N TYR A 330 7.01 14.72 6.38
CA TYR A 330 6.24 13.58 6.89
C TYR A 330 5.44 13.94 8.16
N ARG A 331 6.06 14.69 9.08
CA ARG A 331 5.37 15.19 10.27
C ARG A 331 4.19 16.10 9.90
N ARG A 332 4.40 17.06 8.98
CA ARG A 332 3.35 17.97 8.51
C ARG A 332 2.18 17.22 7.88
N VAL A 333 2.45 16.17 7.10
CA VAL A 333 1.40 15.31 6.53
C VAL A 333 0.61 14.63 7.65
N ALA A 334 1.28 14.05 8.64
CA ALA A 334 0.64 13.37 9.76
C ALA A 334 -0.25 14.32 10.60
N GLU A 335 0.17 15.58 10.76
CA GLU A 335 -0.55 16.61 11.51
C GLU A 335 -1.68 17.29 10.69
N SER A 336 -1.84 16.95 9.41
CA SER A 336 -2.83 17.58 8.52
C SER A 336 -4.29 17.23 8.80
N GLY A 337 -4.53 16.12 9.52
CA GLY A 337 -5.88 15.57 9.74
C GLY A 337 -6.51 14.89 8.50
N ALA A 338 -5.78 14.81 7.38
CA ALA A 338 -6.29 14.23 6.13
C ALA A 338 -6.12 12.71 6.02
N PHE A 339 -5.38 12.10 6.95
CA PHE A 339 -5.13 10.66 7.01
C PHE A 339 -5.78 10.10 8.28
N ASP A 340 -6.27 8.87 8.20
CA ASP A 340 -6.75 8.17 9.39
C ASP A 340 -5.62 7.93 10.40
N PHE A 341 -6.00 7.49 11.60
CA PHE A 341 -5.05 7.27 12.69
C PHE A 341 -3.92 6.32 12.30
N GLU A 342 -4.23 5.22 11.62
CA GLU A 342 -3.23 4.23 11.20
C GLU A 342 -2.20 4.81 10.25
N ASN A 343 -2.65 5.51 9.20
CA ASN A 343 -1.74 6.12 8.23
C ASN A 343 -0.97 7.29 8.83
N SER A 344 -1.58 8.08 9.71
CA SER A 344 -0.90 9.15 10.45
C SER A 344 0.21 8.61 11.34
N MET A 345 -0.03 7.48 12.03
CA MET A 345 0.98 6.81 12.85
C MET A 345 2.16 6.28 12.02
N VAL A 346 1.90 5.75 10.83
CA VAL A 346 2.96 5.37 9.88
C VAL A 346 3.81 6.59 9.50
N LEU A 347 3.20 7.73 9.22
CA LEU A 347 3.90 8.97 8.85
C LEU A 347 4.73 9.54 10.01
N TYR A 348 4.19 9.55 11.23
CA TYR A 348 4.95 9.94 12.42
C TYR A 348 6.18 9.06 12.66
N ARG A 349 6.05 7.74 12.46
CA ARG A 349 7.18 6.81 12.54
C ARG A 349 8.25 7.12 11.49
N LYS A 350 7.84 7.35 10.24
CA LYS A 350 8.78 7.78 9.18
C LYS A 350 9.50 9.07 9.60
N SER A 351 8.75 10.06 10.10
CA SER A 351 9.31 11.33 10.57
C SER A 351 10.38 11.14 11.66
N ILE A 352 10.08 10.43 12.75
CA ILE A 352 11.05 10.23 13.84
C ILE A 352 12.30 9.48 13.36
N ILE A 353 12.16 8.47 12.50
CA ILE A 353 13.31 7.74 11.95
C ILE A 353 14.20 8.69 11.15
N HIS A 354 13.62 9.50 10.26
CA HIS A 354 14.37 10.50 9.50
C HIS A 354 15.00 11.58 10.41
N LEU A 355 14.33 12.03 11.49
CA LEU A 355 14.92 12.94 12.48
C LEU A 355 16.14 12.33 13.17
N ALA A 356 16.09 11.04 13.50
CA ALA A 356 17.21 10.32 14.09
C ALA A 356 18.40 10.26 13.11
N HIS A 357 18.16 9.96 11.83
CA HIS A 357 19.20 9.98 10.80
C HIS A 357 19.78 11.37 10.52
N ALA A 358 18.96 12.42 10.64
CA ALA A 358 19.40 13.81 10.55
C ALA A 358 20.08 14.33 11.84
N GLU A 359 20.24 13.46 12.86
CA GLU A 359 20.75 13.79 14.19
C GLU A 359 20.02 14.97 14.87
N GLN A 360 18.76 15.22 14.48
CA GLN A 360 17.90 16.24 15.09
C GLN A 360 17.19 15.67 16.33
N TRP A 361 18.00 15.29 17.32
CA TRP A 361 17.54 14.59 18.53
C TRP A 361 16.47 15.35 19.31
N ARG A 362 16.57 16.69 19.34
CA ARG A 362 15.59 17.55 20.02
C ARG A 362 14.21 17.42 19.38
N GLU A 363 14.11 17.62 18.07
CA GLU A 363 12.84 17.51 17.35
C GLU A 363 12.26 16.09 17.45
N ALA A 364 13.11 15.06 17.46
CA ALA A 364 12.68 13.67 17.62
C ALA A 364 12.07 13.40 19.01
N VAL A 365 12.71 13.88 20.07
CA VAL A 365 12.21 13.75 21.45
C VAL A 365 10.96 14.61 21.66
N ASP A 366 10.93 15.84 21.13
CA ASP A 366 9.76 16.72 21.22
C ASP A 366 8.56 16.10 20.48
N LEU A 367 8.76 15.49 19.31
CA LEU A 367 7.69 14.79 18.60
C LEU A 367 7.17 13.57 19.40
N LEU A 368 8.07 12.80 20.00
CA LEU A 368 7.71 11.68 20.87
C LEU A 368 6.91 12.14 22.10
N ASP A 369 7.32 13.24 22.74
CA ASP A 369 6.70 13.72 23.98
C ASP A 369 5.35 14.41 23.73
N ASN A 370 5.17 15.05 22.57
CA ASN A 370 3.92 15.74 22.21
C ASN A 370 2.84 14.81 21.64
N GLN A 371 3.18 13.58 21.24
CA GLN A 371 2.25 12.62 20.64
C GLN A 371 2.16 11.34 21.50
N PRO A 372 1.21 11.24 22.45
CA PRO A 372 1.11 10.10 23.37
C PRO A 372 0.96 8.75 22.67
N ALA A 373 0.09 8.66 21.66
CA ALA A 373 -0.11 7.43 20.88
C ALA A 373 1.19 6.99 20.18
N LEU A 374 1.96 7.93 19.63
CA LEU A 374 3.27 7.67 19.03
C LEU A 374 4.28 7.19 20.06
N ARG A 375 4.33 7.84 21.23
CA ARG A 375 5.17 7.42 22.35
C ARG A 375 4.87 5.99 22.77
N THR A 376 3.60 5.64 22.90
CA THR A 376 3.17 4.30 23.29
C THR A 376 3.46 3.30 22.17
N ALA A 377 3.33 3.67 20.89
CA ALA A 377 3.57 2.77 19.75
C ALA A 377 5.03 2.52 19.41
N ILE A 378 5.95 3.29 19.98
CA ILE A 378 7.39 3.16 19.79
C ILE A 378 7.99 2.34 20.93
N THR A 379 8.92 1.44 20.61
CA THR A 379 9.53 0.57 21.61
C THR A 379 10.38 1.31 22.63
N LYS A 380 10.39 0.82 23.87
CA LYS A 380 11.17 1.42 24.97
C LYS A 380 12.68 1.51 24.63
N ARG A 381 13.21 0.57 23.85
CA ARG A 381 14.62 0.61 23.36
C ARG A 381 14.85 1.77 22.40
N PHE A 382 13.94 2.02 21.45
CA PHE A 382 14.07 3.19 20.55
C PHE A 382 13.89 4.51 21.29
N GLN A 383 12.95 4.59 22.24
CA GLN A 383 12.80 5.78 23.08
C GLN A 383 14.08 6.06 23.90
N LEU A 384 14.67 5.01 24.48
CA LEU A 384 15.95 5.10 25.18
C LEU A 384 17.06 5.59 24.23
N TYR A 385 17.14 5.03 23.03
CA TYR A 385 18.08 5.45 22.00
C TYR A 385 17.99 6.95 21.72
N LEU A 386 16.80 7.48 21.44
CA LEU A 386 16.59 8.90 21.18
C LEU A 386 16.97 9.77 22.38
N ARG A 387 16.52 9.40 23.59
CA ARG A 387 16.77 10.20 24.81
C ARG A 387 18.24 10.20 25.23
N VAL A 388 18.92 9.07 25.13
CA VAL A 388 20.36 8.96 25.41
C VAL A 388 21.14 9.78 24.39
N SER A 389 20.81 9.67 23.09
CA SER A 389 21.46 10.45 22.04
C SER A 389 21.26 11.95 22.23
N PHE A 390 20.04 12.41 22.51
CA PHE A 390 19.73 13.80 22.83
C PHE A 390 20.48 14.33 24.06
N THR A 391 20.52 13.54 25.13
CA THR A 391 21.17 13.95 26.37
C THR A 391 22.69 14.02 26.19
N ALA A 392 23.26 13.07 25.46
CA ALA A 392 24.69 13.04 25.15
C ALA A 392 25.10 14.15 24.19
N SER A 393 24.28 14.47 23.17
CA SER A 393 24.57 15.57 22.22
C SER A 393 24.55 16.94 22.90
N ASN A 394 23.77 17.09 23.97
CA ASN A 394 23.76 18.27 24.84
C ASN A 394 24.91 18.29 25.86
N GLN A 395 25.97 17.49 25.65
CA GLN A 395 27.16 17.38 26.50
C GLN A 395 26.90 16.85 27.92
N LYS A 396 25.68 16.40 28.24
CA LYS A 396 25.31 15.78 29.52
C LYS A 396 25.61 14.28 29.52
N THR A 397 26.88 13.94 29.26
CA THR A 397 27.31 12.55 29.02
C THR A 397 27.12 11.62 30.23
N ASN A 398 27.24 12.14 31.45
CA ASN A 398 26.99 11.38 32.69
C ASN A 398 25.51 11.04 32.84
N ASP A 399 24.63 12.01 32.59
CA ASP A 399 23.17 11.81 32.66
C ASP A 399 22.72 10.79 31.61
N ALA A 400 23.25 10.89 30.38
CA ALA A 400 23.00 9.91 29.32
C ALA A 400 23.45 8.49 29.72
N THR A 401 24.59 8.37 30.42
CA THR A 401 25.08 7.09 30.94
C THR A 401 24.19 6.57 32.08
N ASN A 402 23.65 7.46 32.91
CA ASN A 402 22.72 7.10 33.98
C ASN A 402 21.37 6.63 33.45
N LEU A 403 20.85 7.23 32.36
CA LEU A 403 19.63 6.74 31.70
C LEU A 403 19.75 5.28 31.28
N LEU A 404 20.91 4.88 30.72
CA LEU A 404 21.18 3.49 30.36
C LEU A 404 21.23 2.56 31.58
N LYS A 405 21.86 3.01 32.67
CA LYS A 405 21.94 2.24 33.93
C LYS A 405 20.57 2.05 34.55
N GLU A 406 19.76 3.10 34.62
CA GLU A 406 18.39 3.00 35.15
C GLU A 406 17.51 2.10 34.26
N PHE A 407 17.68 2.16 32.94
CA PHE A 407 16.95 1.29 32.01
C PHE A 407 17.17 -0.21 32.28
N VAL A 408 18.41 -0.60 32.61
CA VAL A 408 18.79 -2.00 32.92
C VAL A 408 18.76 -2.31 34.41
N ARG A 409 18.29 -1.39 35.25
CA ARG A 409 18.17 -1.60 36.69
C ARG A 409 17.02 -2.56 36.97
N ARG A 410 17.30 -3.61 37.71
CA ARG A 410 16.35 -4.64 38.13
C ARG A 410 16.44 -4.83 39.64
N SER A 411 15.44 -5.47 40.22
CA SER A 411 15.40 -5.87 41.62
C SER A 411 15.17 -7.37 41.70
N LYS A 412 15.92 -8.05 42.58
CA LYS A 412 15.65 -9.44 42.94
C LYS A 412 15.55 -9.57 44.45
N GLU A 413 14.64 -10.42 44.89
CA GLU A 413 14.58 -10.84 46.28
C GLU A 413 15.68 -11.86 46.53
N VAL A 414 16.51 -11.60 47.54
CA VAL A 414 17.55 -12.51 48.00
C VAL A 414 17.29 -12.78 49.47
N GLU A 415 17.35 -14.05 49.85
CA GLU A 415 17.31 -14.46 51.25
C GLU A 415 18.70 -14.27 51.85
N GLU A 416 18.80 -13.37 52.82
CA GLU A 416 20.03 -13.04 53.54
C GLU A 416 19.80 -13.36 55.03
N GLU A 417 20.71 -14.13 55.61
CA GLU A 417 20.66 -14.51 57.02
C GLU A 417 20.99 -13.28 57.88
N ASN A 418 20.11 -12.91 58.80
CA ASN A 418 20.31 -11.78 59.70
C ASN A 418 21.36 -12.13 60.77
N PHE A 419 21.73 -11.14 61.59
CA PHE A 419 22.72 -11.31 62.66
C PHE A 419 22.30 -12.33 63.76
N GLU A 420 21.04 -12.76 63.75
CA GLU A 420 20.44 -13.71 64.69
C GLU A 420 20.20 -15.10 64.07
N GLY A 421 20.58 -15.32 62.80
CA GLY A 421 20.43 -16.61 62.11
C GLY A 421 19.08 -16.83 61.42
N GLU A 422 18.22 -15.81 61.33
CA GLU A 422 16.95 -15.89 60.61
C GLU A 422 17.09 -15.43 59.16
N LEU A 423 16.52 -16.20 58.22
CA LEU A 423 16.49 -15.85 56.79
C LEU A 423 15.50 -14.70 56.54
N ILE A 424 16.01 -13.51 56.21
CA ILE A 424 15.18 -12.35 55.85
C ILE A 424 15.22 -12.16 54.33
N LYS A 425 14.04 -11.97 53.72
CA LYS A 425 13.91 -11.59 52.30
C LYS A 425 14.25 -10.12 52.12
N LYS A 426 15.31 -9.83 51.34
CA LYS A 426 15.77 -8.46 51.05
C LYS A 426 15.77 -8.20 49.55
N ASN A 427 15.19 -7.07 49.15
CA ASN A 427 15.20 -6.63 47.76
C ASN A 427 16.54 -5.96 47.43
N ILE A 428 17.36 -6.63 46.62
CA ILE A 428 18.65 -6.10 46.15
C ILE A 428 18.47 -5.59 44.72
N SER A 429 18.86 -4.34 44.48
CA SER A 429 18.92 -3.78 43.13
C SER A 429 20.22 -4.18 42.44
N TYR A 430 20.11 -4.67 41.21
CA TYR A 430 21.26 -5.00 40.36
C TYR A 430 21.05 -4.43 38.95
N PHE A 431 22.13 -4.35 38.18
CA PHE A 431 22.08 -3.98 36.77
C PHE A 431 22.17 -5.23 35.91
N ALA A 432 21.23 -5.42 34.99
CA ALA A 432 21.25 -6.50 34.01
C ALA A 432 22.34 -6.19 32.96
N GLU A 433 23.57 -6.65 33.22
CA GLU A 433 24.72 -6.40 32.34
C GLU A 433 24.52 -6.98 30.94
N ASP A 434 23.88 -8.14 30.82
CA ASP A 434 23.61 -8.79 29.54
C ASP A 434 22.64 -7.98 28.68
N GLU A 435 21.59 -7.41 29.29
CA GLU A 435 20.67 -6.48 28.62
C GLU A 435 21.41 -5.21 28.17
N LEU A 436 22.31 -4.68 29.01
CA LEU A 436 23.09 -3.50 28.67
C LEU A 436 24.07 -3.77 27.52
N ASP A 437 24.70 -4.94 27.48
CA ASP A 437 25.60 -5.31 26.38
C ASP A 437 24.81 -5.52 25.08
N SER A 438 23.59 -6.07 25.15
CA SER A 438 22.71 -6.19 23.98
C SER A 438 22.41 -4.83 23.33
N LEU A 439 22.26 -3.76 24.13
CA LEU A 439 22.00 -2.41 23.62
C LEU A 439 23.13 -1.86 22.74
N ARG A 440 24.37 -2.36 22.89
CA ARG A 440 25.48 -1.90 22.06
C ARG A 440 25.24 -2.15 20.57
N ASN A 441 24.51 -3.22 20.24
CA ASN A 441 24.24 -3.58 18.85
C ASN A 441 22.94 -2.96 18.32
N TYR A 442 22.16 -2.30 19.17
CA TYR A 442 20.84 -1.81 18.83
C TYR A 442 20.80 -0.98 17.53
N PRO A 443 21.72 -0.01 17.29
CA PRO A 443 21.72 0.76 16.04
C PRO A 443 21.86 -0.09 14.76
N PHE A 444 22.48 -1.27 14.87
CA PHE A 444 22.78 -2.18 13.77
C PHE A 444 21.74 -3.31 13.63
N GLU A 445 20.80 -3.46 14.57
CA GLU A 445 19.76 -4.49 14.51
C GLU A 445 18.76 -4.22 13.37
N HIS A 446 18.58 -2.94 13.00
CA HIS A 446 17.61 -2.47 12.02
C HIS A 446 18.04 -2.72 10.57
N SER A 447 17.07 -2.89 9.66
CA SER A 447 17.34 -3.02 8.22
C SER A 447 18.02 -1.76 7.66
N ARG A 448 17.58 -0.58 8.10
CA ARG A 448 18.27 0.69 7.92
C ARG A 448 19.05 1.01 9.19
N ILE A 449 20.39 0.94 9.12
CA ILE A 449 21.29 1.14 10.27
C ILE A 449 21.12 2.56 10.82
N LEU A 450 20.83 2.68 12.11
CA LEU A 450 20.72 3.96 12.81
C LEU A 450 22.11 4.55 13.12
N PRO A 451 22.25 5.89 13.28
CA PRO A 451 23.49 6.50 13.74
C PRO A 451 23.97 5.90 15.07
N ALA A 452 25.19 5.35 15.06
CA ALA A 452 25.72 4.60 16.19
C ALA A 452 26.19 5.49 17.35
N GLU A 453 26.76 6.66 17.05
CA GLU A 453 27.20 7.65 18.03
C GLU A 453 26.15 8.76 18.16
N PRO A 454 25.97 9.35 19.36
CA PRO A 454 26.75 9.11 20.59
C PRO A 454 26.29 7.89 21.42
N PHE A 455 25.25 7.17 20.99
CA PHE A 455 24.60 6.11 21.78
C PHE A 455 25.54 4.96 22.17
N SER A 456 26.21 4.35 21.20
CA SER A 456 27.08 3.17 21.41
C SER A 456 28.26 3.47 22.33
N GLY A 457 28.86 4.65 22.19
CA GLY A 457 29.86 5.17 23.11
C GLY A 457 29.33 5.31 24.54
N ARG A 458 28.07 5.75 24.73
CA ARG A 458 27.45 5.83 26.07
C ARG A 458 27.14 4.45 26.66
N VAL A 459 26.69 3.48 25.86
CA VAL A 459 26.51 2.09 26.31
C VAL A 459 27.84 1.50 26.80
N THR A 460 28.91 1.72 26.05
CA THR A 460 30.26 1.28 26.44
C THR A 460 30.72 1.94 27.75
N ALA A 461 30.43 3.23 27.94
CA ALA A 461 30.73 3.93 29.19
C ALA A 461 29.92 3.38 30.37
N ALA A 462 28.64 3.05 30.17
CA ALA A 462 27.77 2.46 31.19
C ALA A 462 28.27 1.08 31.63
N LEU A 463 28.61 0.21 30.67
CA LEU A 463 29.20 -1.12 30.91
C LEU A 463 30.49 -1.01 31.72
N ASN A 464 31.43 -0.18 31.25
CA ASN A 464 32.70 0.04 31.95
C ASN A 464 32.49 0.56 33.38
N SER A 465 31.50 1.43 33.59
CA SER A 465 31.19 1.95 34.92
C SER A 465 30.62 0.89 35.86
N ILE A 466 29.78 -0.03 35.37
CA ILE A 466 29.23 -1.13 36.19
C ILE A 466 30.33 -2.17 36.48
N GLN A 467 31.14 -2.50 35.47
CA GLN A 467 32.21 -3.49 35.59
C GLN A 467 33.37 -2.99 36.47
N ARG A 468 33.73 -1.70 36.46
CA ARG A 468 34.78 -1.16 37.35
C ARG A 468 34.46 -1.34 38.85
N ASN A 469 33.17 -1.42 39.21
CA ASN A 469 32.75 -1.70 40.57
C ASN A 469 32.90 -3.19 40.95
N LYS A 470 33.14 -4.09 39.98
CA LYS A 470 33.42 -5.52 40.18
C LYS A 470 34.87 -5.82 39.77
N ARG A 471 35.76 -6.05 40.73
CA ARG A 471 37.22 -6.30 40.51
C ARG A 471 37.59 -7.56 39.66
N ARG A 472 36.69 -8.19 38.90
CA ARG A 472 36.96 -9.46 38.19
C ARG A 472 36.14 -9.60 36.89
N THR A 473 36.67 -9.20 35.72
CA THR A 473 36.31 -9.77 34.38
C THR A 473 37.14 -9.16 33.24
N ARG A 474 38.45 -8.96 33.42
CA ARG A 474 39.33 -8.46 32.33
C ARG A 474 39.60 -9.49 31.22
N HIS A 475 38.98 -10.69 31.27
CA HIS A 475 39.20 -11.84 30.37
C HIS A 475 37.87 -12.40 29.78
N GLY A 476 36.80 -11.60 29.74
CA GLY A 476 35.52 -12.03 29.14
C GLY A 476 35.63 -12.25 27.62
N PHE A 477 34.71 -13.05 27.05
CA PHE A 477 34.62 -13.34 25.61
C PHE A 477 34.67 -12.07 24.75
N ASP A 478 33.95 -11.05 25.18
CA ASP A 478 33.86 -9.75 24.53
C ASP A 478 35.19 -9.00 24.41
N GLY A 479 36.03 -9.09 25.45
CA GLY A 479 37.38 -8.52 25.42
C GLY A 479 38.30 -9.28 24.47
N ARG A 480 38.21 -10.62 24.45
CA ARG A 480 38.93 -11.48 23.51
C ARG A 480 38.51 -11.17 22.06
N PHE A 481 37.21 -11.08 21.81
CA PHE A 481 36.65 -10.76 20.49
C PHE A 481 37.12 -9.39 19.99
N ARG A 482 37.05 -8.34 20.82
CA ARG A 482 37.53 -7.00 20.40
C ARG A 482 39.02 -7.01 20.08
N ASN A 483 39.83 -7.64 20.91
CA ASN A 483 41.27 -7.71 20.68
C ASN A 483 41.58 -8.44 19.37
N GLU A 484 40.84 -9.50 19.05
CA GLU A 484 40.99 -10.22 17.80
C GLU A 484 40.54 -9.38 16.59
N MET A 485 39.41 -8.69 16.70
CA MET A 485 38.89 -7.81 15.65
C MET A 485 39.77 -6.57 15.39
N LEU A 486 40.71 -6.25 16.27
CA LEU A 486 41.72 -5.20 16.05
C LEU A 486 42.91 -5.68 15.21
N GLN A 487 43.11 -6.99 15.07
CA GLN A 487 44.16 -7.54 14.21
C GLN A 487 43.85 -7.30 12.73
N THR A 488 44.89 -7.24 11.91
CA THR A 488 44.77 -7.03 10.46
C THR A 488 45.60 -8.08 9.70
N PRO A 489 44.99 -9.14 9.14
CA PRO A 489 43.56 -9.51 9.24
C PRO A 489 43.22 -10.21 10.57
N PRO A 490 41.95 -10.16 11.03
CA PRO A 490 41.48 -10.96 12.16
C PRO A 490 41.57 -12.47 11.87
N SER A 491 41.92 -13.29 12.87
CA SER A 491 41.98 -14.75 12.71
C SER A 491 40.60 -15.40 12.80
N ILE A 492 40.15 -16.03 11.70
CA ILE A 492 38.90 -16.79 11.65
C ILE A 492 38.87 -17.91 12.70
N MET A 493 40.00 -18.59 12.90
CA MET A 493 40.09 -19.68 13.86
C MET A 493 39.92 -19.18 15.29
N ALA A 494 40.59 -18.07 15.64
CA ALA A 494 40.46 -17.47 16.97
C ALA A 494 39.03 -16.96 17.22
N LEU A 495 38.39 -16.37 16.21
CA LEU A 495 36.99 -15.94 16.28
C LEU A 495 36.04 -17.12 16.47
N TYR A 496 36.25 -18.23 15.77
CA TYR A 496 35.48 -19.44 15.95
C TYR A 496 35.68 -20.04 17.34
N ASP A 497 36.91 -20.08 17.86
CA ASP A 497 37.18 -20.58 19.21
C ASP A 497 36.51 -19.71 20.28
N ILE A 498 36.55 -18.39 20.14
CA ILE A 498 35.84 -17.46 21.05
C ILE A 498 34.33 -17.70 20.97
N ALA A 499 33.78 -17.82 19.76
CA ALA A 499 32.36 -18.07 19.53
C ALA A 499 31.92 -19.41 20.11
N ARG A 500 32.71 -20.47 19.92
CA ARG A 500 32.47 -21.81 20.43
C ARG A 500 32.50 -21.84 21.96
N ASP A 501 33.57 -21.31 22.58
CA ASP A 501 33.66 -21.25 24.04
C ASP A 501 32.50 -20.45 24.66
N SER A 502 32.02 -19.42 23.96
CA SER A 502 30.87 -18.63 24.37
C SER A 502 29.56 -19.40 24.18
N ALA A 503 29.41 -20.13 23.07
CA ALA A 503 28.23 -20.92 22.75
C ALA A 503 27.98 -22.06 23.75
N ASP A 504 29.05 -22.64 24.32
CA ASP A 504 28.95 -23.65 25.38
C ASP A 504 28.22 -23.10 26.64
N LYS A 505 28.21 -21.78 26.85
CA LYS A 505 27.45 -21.13 27.93
C LYS A 505 26.13 -20.54 27.46
N ASN A 506 26.18 -19.84 26.32
CA ASN A 506 25.07 -19.15 25.72
C ASN A 506 25.16 -19.27 24.20
N PRO A 507 24.46 -20.24 23.59
CA PRO A 507 24.57 -20.54 22.16
C PRO A 507 24.32 -19.35 21.24
N ILE A 508 23.32 -18.52 21.54
CA ILE A 508 23.00 -17.35 20.71
C ILE A 508 24.12 -16.31 20.79
N GLU A 509 24.68 -16.06 21.97
CA GLU A 509 25.77 -15.09 22.15
C GLU A 509 27.03 -15.50 21.39
N GLY A 510 27.35 -16.80 21.40
CA GLY A 510 28.45 -17.36 20.59
C GLY A 510 28.25 -17.11 19.09
N LEU A 511 27.07 -17.42 18.56
CA LEU A 511 26.75 -17.18 17.14
C LEU A 511 26.76 -15.69 16.78
N MET A 512 26.32 -14.82 17.69
CA MET A 512 26.36 -13.37 17.48
C MET A 512 27.78 -12.83 17.28
N TYR A 513 28.83 -13.47 17.80
CA TYR A 513 30.21 -13.08 17.49
C TYR A 513 30.57 -13.33 16.02
N LEU A 514 30.13 -14.46 15.46
CA LEU A 514 30.36 -14.80 14.05
C LEU A 514 29.52 -13.90 13.13
N GLU A 515 28.27 -13.63 13.50
CA GLU A 515 27.39 -12.67 12.81
C GLU A 515 28.04 -11.28 12.75
N ARG A 516 28.57 -10.77 13.88
CA ARG A 516 29.28 -9.49 13.95
C ARG A 516 30.57 -9.48 13.12
N ALA A 517 31.32 -10.58 13.12
CA ALA A 517 32.53 -10.69 12.32
C ALA A 517 32.21 -10.60 10.82
N GLN A 518 31.18 -11.32 10.36
CA GLN A 518 30.71 -11.27 8.97
C GLN A 518 30.27 -9.86 8.57
N ASN A 519 29.55 -9.16 9.45
CA ASN A 519 29.07 -7.81 9.19
C ASN A 519 30.14 -6.70 9.33
N SER A 520 31.38 -7.05 9.72
CA SER A 520 32.43 -6.06 9.96
C SER A 520 33.06 -5.45 8.71
N GLY A 521 32.86 -6.07 7.54
CA GLY A 521 33.51 -5.68 6.28
C GLY A 521 35.04 -5.90 6.23
N LYS A 522 35.62 -6.58 7.24
CA LYS A 522 37.09 -6.81 7.33
C LYS A 522 37.58 -8.07 6.64
N PHE A 523 36.68 -8.90 6.10
CA PHE A 523 37.00 -10.22 5.55
C PHE A 523 36.86 -10.24 4.03
N SER A 524 37.70 -11.03 3.36
CA SER A 524 37.58 -11.29 1.93
C SER A 524 36.35 -12.15 1.61
N THR A 525 35.93 -12.23 0.35
CA THR A 525 34.80 -13.08 -0.07
C THR A 525 35.00 -14.57 0.26
N SER A 526 36.24 -15.07 0.16
CA SER A 526 36.58 -16.45 0.57
C SER A 526 36.54 -16.64 2.09
N ASP A 527 36.95 -15.64 2.86
CA ASP A 527 36.93 -15.70 4.32
C ASP A 527 35.51 -15.57 4.88
N MET A 528 34.67 -14.75 4.23
CA MET A 528 33.24 -14.68 4.52
C MET A 528 32.55 -16.04 4.35
N LYS A 529 32.88 -16.78 3.29
CA LYS A 529 32.35 -18.13 3.10
C LYS A 529 32.76 -19.08 4.23
N ARG A 530 34.01 -18.98 4.71
CA ARG A 530 34.50 -19.79 5.84
C ARG A 530 33.82 -19.41 7.16
N LEU A 531 33.63 -18.11 7.41
CA LEU A 531 32.89 -17.64 8.58
C LEU A 531 31.44 -18.12 8.56
N TYR A 532 30.79 -18.05 7.39
CA TYR A 532 29.45 -18.57 7.19
C TYR A 532 29.36 -20.08 7.45
N ASP A 533 30.30 -20.86 6.90
CA ASP A 533 30.36 -22.31 7.13
C ASP A 533 30.59 -22.64 8.62
N ALA A 534 31.43 -21.85 9.30
CA ALA A 534 31.70 -21.98 10.74
C ALA A 534 30.46 -21.66 11.59
N GLU A 535 29.75 -20.58 11.26
CA GLU A 535 28.49 -20.20 11.92
C GLU A 535 27.42 -21.28 11.70
N ARG A 536 27.28 -21.78 10.48
CA ARG A 536 26.34 -22.85 10.15
C ARG A 536 26.63 -24.13 10.93
N SER A 537 27.90 -24.49 11.06
CA SER A 537 28.33 -25.66 11.85
C SER A 537 28.02 -25.47 13.34
N LEU A 538 28.30 -24.29 13.89
CA LEU A 538 28.02 -23.98 15.29
C LEU A 538 26.51 -23.98 15.56
N PHE A 539 25.72 -23.39 14.67
CA PHE A 539 24.27 -23.39 14.75
C PHE A 539 23.70 -24.81 14.71
N ALA A 540 24.19 -25.66 13.79
CA ALA A 540 23.73 -27.05 13.69
C ALA A 540 23.92 -27.84 15.00
N THR A 541 24.95 -27.50 15.78
CA THR A 541 25.26 -28.14 17.07
C THR A 541 24.28 -27.72 18.17
N HIS A 542 23.91 -26.44 18.22
CA HIS A 542 23.06 -25.87 19.28
C HIS A 542 21.63 -25.52 18.84
N LYS A 543 21.20 -25.93 17.63
CA LYS A 543 19.91 -25.51 17.07
C LYS A 543 18.72 -25.80 18.00
N ARG A 544 18.78 -26.88 18.78
CA ARG A 544 17.72 -27.29 19.71
C ARG A 544 17.67 -26.47 20.99
N ASP A 545 18.72 -25.71 21.28
CA ASP A 545 18.85 -24.89 22.49
C ASP A 545 18.56 -23.40 22.21
N ILE A 546 18.41 -23.02 20.93
CA ILE A 546 18.18 -21.64 20.50
C ILE A 546 16.70 -21.49 20.11
N PRO A 547 15.91 -20.70 20.83
CA PRO A 547 14.51 -20.48 20.49
C PRO A 547 14.38 -19.64 19.21
N ASN A 548 13.30 -19.82 18.46
CA ASN A 548 13.04 -19.10 17.20
C ASN A 548 13.02 -17.57 17.38
N SER A 549 12.60 -17.10 18.56
CA SER A 549 12.66 -15.69 18.98
C SER A 549 14.08 -15.11 18.95
N ALA A 550 15.09 -15.93 19.23
CA ALA A 550 16.50 -15.54 19.21
C ALA A 550 17.17 -15.77 17.84
N ARG A 551 16.73 -16.78 17.08
CA ARG A 551 17.31 -17.11 15.75
C ARG A 551 17.17 -15.97 14.74
N ARG A 552 16.20 -15.07 14.90
CA ARG A 552 16.02 -13.91 14.03
C ARG A 552 17.23 -12.98 13.89
N TYR A 553 18.12 -12.98 14.88
CA TYR A 553 19.31 -12.14 14.88
C TYR A 553 20.44 -12.75 14.03
N LEU A 554 20.28 -14.00 13.58
CA LEU A 554 21.23 -14.75 12.74
C LEU A 554 20.85 -14.57 11.26
N LYS A 555 21.03 -13.35 10.74
CA LYS A 555 20.56 -12.97 9.39
C LYS A 555 21.35 -13.70 8.30
N ASN A 556 22.65 -13.93 8.54
CA ASN A 556 23.51 -14.57 7.54
C ASN A 556 23.09 -16.02 7.23
N LEU A 557 22.54 -16.76 8.20
CA LEU A 557 22.15 -18.18 8.05
C LEU A 557 20.99 -18.44 7.07
N ALA A 558 20.27 -17.42 6.61
CA ALA A 558 19.18 -17.51 5.63
C ALA A 558 18.14 -18.61 5.94
N LEU A 559 17.77 -18.75 7.22
CA LEU A 559 16.80 -19.75 7.67
C LEU A 559 15.36 -19.32 7.27
N PRO A 560 14.54 -20.20 6.66
CA PRO A 560 13.22 -19.83 6.18
C PRO A 560 12.27 -19.54 7.36
N PRO A 561 11.48 -18.45 7.32
CA PRO A 561 10.51 -18.15 8.36
C PRO A 561 9.26 -19.04 8.23
N LEU A 562 8.56 -19.23 9.34
CA LEU A 562 7.17 -19.70 9.37
C LEU A 562 6.24 -18.50 9.41
N VAL A 563 5.33 -18.42 8.46
CA VAL A 563 4.33 -17.35 8.35
C VAL A 563 2.96 -17.91 8.71
N ILE A 564 2.40 -17.37 9.80
CA ILE A 564 1.00 -17.55 10.18
C ILE A 564 0.21 -16.53 9.36
N VAL A 565 -0.72 -17.01 8.55
CA VAL A 565 -1.53 -16.14 7.69
C VAL A 565 -2.83 -15.83 8.39
N ASP A 566 -3.12 -14.55 8.54
CA ASP A 566 -4.33 -14.03 9.16
C ASP A 566 -5.54 -14.12 8.20
N THR A 567 -6.74 -14.13 8.77
CA THR A 567 -8.01 -14.30 8.05
C THR A 567 -8.20 -13.22 6.98
N ASN A 568 -7.76 -11.98 7.23
CA ASN A 568 -7.92 -10.89 6.27
C ASN A 568 -7.16 -11.13 4.94
N ILE A 569 -5.95 -11.70 5.00
CA ILE A 569 -5.17 -12.07 3.81
C ILE A 569 -5.82 -13.25 3.07
N LEU A 570 -6.41 -14.20 3.81
CA LEU A 570 -7.14 -15.33 3.21
C LEU A 570 -8.43 -14.88 2.53
N VAL A 571 -9.10 -13.87 3.08
CA VAL A 571 -10.27 -13.25 2.42
C VAL A 571 -9.86 -12.64 1.09
N ASP A 572 -8.71 -11.97 1.00
CA ASP A 572 -8.21 -11.47 -0.29
C ASP A 572 -7.93 -12.61 -1.27
N ALA A 573 -7.30 -13.71 -0.82
CA ALA A 573 -7.10 -14.89 -1.66
C ALA A 573 -8.43 -15.52 -2.13
N LEU A 574 -9.47 -15.48 -1.29
CA LEU A 574 -10.81 -15.95 -1.64
C LEU A 574 -11.50 -15.03 -2.64
N VAL A 575 -11.40 -13.72 -2.45
CA VAL A 575 -11.90 -12.72 -3.39
C VAL A 575 -11.24 -12.90 -4.75
N ASP A 576 -9.92 -13.10 -4.79
CA ASP A 576 -9.18 -13.34 -6.03
C ASP A 576 -9.63 -14.63 -6.73
N LYS A 577 -9.77 -15.76 -6.01
CA LYS A 577 -10.29 -17.00 -6.59
C LYS A 577 -11.74 -16.87 -7.09
N ILE A 578 -12.59 -16.14 -6.37
CA ILE A 578 -13.97 -15.87 -6.82
C ILE A 578 -13.94 -15.00 -8.08
N ALA A 579 -13.10 -13.96 -8.13
CA ALA A 579 -12.93 -13.10 -9.31
C ALA A 579 -12.49 -13.92 -10.53
N GLN A 580 -11.60 -14.90 -10.35
CA GLN A 580 -11.19 -15.83 -11.39
C GLN A 580 -12.35 -16.71 -11.88
N ASN A 581 -13.19 -17.23 -10.98
CA ASN A 581 -14.38 -18.01 -11.36
C ASN A 581 -15.46 -17.17 -12.04
N LEU A 582 -15.53 -15.87 -11.74
CA LEU A 582 -16.33 -14.88 -12.46
C LEU A 582 -15.66 -14.46 -13.79
N GLU A 583 -14.47 -14.98 -14.05
CA GLU A 583 -13.65 -14.76 -15.22
C GLU A 583 -13.31 -13.28 -15.47
N LEU A 584 -13.16 -12.52 -14.38
CA LEU A 584 -12.78 -11.11 -14.38
C LEU A 584 -11.30 -10.96 -14.72
N ALA A 585 -10.99 -9.99 -15.59
CA ALA A 585 -9.64 -9.53 -15.88
C ALA A 585 -9.20 -8.48 -14.83
N SER A 586 -9.06 -8.88 -13.57
CA SER A 586 -8.74 -7.97 -12.46
C SER A 586 -7.47 -7.15 -12.72
N GLU A 587 -6.45 -7.75 -13.32
CA GLU A 587 -5.16 -7.09 -13.56
C GLU A 587 -5.20 -5.99 -14.66
N THR A 588 -6.26 -5.90 -15.47
CA THR A 588 -6.48 -4.77 -16.39
C THR A 588 -7.34 -3.65 -15.80
N SER A 589 -7.94 -3.88 -14.63
CA SER A 589 -8.73 -2.89 -13.91
C SER A 589 -7.87 -2.18 -12.87
N LEU A 590 -7.73 -0.85 -12.98
CA LEU A 590 -7.02 -0.04 -11.98
C LEU A 590 -7.67 -0.10 -10.59
N ASP A 591 -8.97 -0.35 -10.52
CA ASP A 591 -9.73 -0.36 -9.26
C ASP A 591 -9.49 -1.66 -8.49
N SER A 592 -8.99 -2.71 -9.16
CA SER A 592 -8.53 -3.93 -8.51
C SER A 592 -7.18 -3.76 -7.80
N PHE A 593 -6.42 -2.69 -8.07
CA PHE A 593 -5.12 -2.44 -7.42
C PHE A 593 -5.23 -2.07 -5.93
N GLU A 594 -6.43 -1.75 -5.44
CA GLU A 594 -6.67 -1.60 -4.01
C GLU A 594 -6.52 -2.94 -3.26
N HIS A 595 -6.67 -4.08 -3.97
CA HIS A 595 -6.42 -5.41 -3.43
C HIS A 595 -4.94 -5.75 -3.62
N ASP A 596 -4.14 -5.50 -2.59
CA ASP A 596 -2.71 -5.79 -2.64
C ASP A 596 -2.47 -7.31 -2.80
N ASN A 597 -1.68 -7.68 -3.81
CA ASN A 597 -1.34 -9.05 -4.23
C ASN A 597 -0.45 -9.81 -3.21
N PHE A 598 -0.43 -9.38 -1.95
CA PHE A 598 0.45 -9.96 -0.93
C PHE A 598 0.20 -11.46 -0.72
N HIS A 599 -1.05 -11.92 -0.80
CA HIS A 599 -1.39 -13.35 -0.72
C HIS A 599 -0.75 -14.16 -1.88
N LYS A 600 -0.70 -13.62 -3.11
CA LYS A 600 0.03 -14.23 -4.25
C LYS A 600 1.53 -14.27 -3.99
N VAL A 601 2.09 -13.20 -3.43
CA VAL A 601 3.52 -13.16 -3.06
C VAL A 601 3.84 -14.22 -2.02
N LEU A 602 3.01 -14.40 -0.98
CA LEU A 602 3.19 -15.46 0.02
C LEU A 602 3.23 -16.84 -0.63
N LEU A 603 2.25 -17.16 -1.49
CA LEU A 603 2.22 -18.43 -2.21
C LEU A 603 3.45 -18.62 -3.12
N SER A 604 3.87 -17.58 -3.84
CA SER A 604 5.07 -17.60 -4.68
C SER A 604 6.34 -17.88 -3.87
N ARG A 605 6.52 -17.21 -2.73
CA ARG A 605 7.68 -17.44 -1.84
C ARG A 605 7.65 -18.82 -1.20
N ALA A 606 6.46 -19.33 -0.87
CA ALA A 606 6.29 -20.68 -0.35
C ALA A 606 6.58 -21.74 -1.42
N ASN A 607 6.16 -21.53 -2.67
CA ASN A 607 6.49 -22.38 -3.82
C ASN A 607 8.01 -22.43 -4.08
N ALA A 608 8.70 -21.30 -3.87
CA ALA A 608 10.15 -21.22 -3.98
C ALA A 608 10.91 -21.79 -2.77
N GLY A 609 10.21 -22.35 -1.76
CA GLY A 609 10.82 -22.90 -0.54
C GLY A 609 11.46 -21.85 0.37
N ARG A 610 11.16 -20.56 0.15
CA ARG A 610 11.74 -19.45 0.95
C ARG A 610 11.01 -19.21 2.26
N ILE A 611 9.74 -19.60 2.34
CA ILE A 611 8.92 -19.49 3.55
C ILE A 611 8.09 -20.75 3.75
N ASN A 612 7.67 -20.99 4.99
CA ASN A 612 6.65 -21.97 5.34
C ASN A 612 5.35 -21.24 5.69
N LEU A 613 4.19 -21.80 5.31
CA LEU A 613 2.88 -21.23 5.59
C LEU A 613 2.08 -22.16 6.51
N TRP A 614 1.42 -21.60 7.51
CA TRP A 614 0.55 -22.35 8.41
C TRP A 614 -0.71 -21.58 8.79
N LEU A 615 -1.81 -22.33 8.96
CA LEU A 615 -3.10 -21.82 9.38
C LEU A 615 -3.53 -22.48 10.70
N PRO A 616 -3.56 -21.73 11.81
CA PRO A 616 -4.17 -22.16 13.07
C PRO A 616 -5.64 -22.53 12.90
N SER A 617 -6.18 -23.31 13.83
CA SER A 617 -7.59 -23.73 13.79
C SER A 617 -8.52 -22.52 13.87
N ILE A 618 -8.21 -21.51 14.69
CA ILE A 618 -9.04 -20.29 14.79
C ILE A 618 -9.20 -19.60 13.42
N VAL A 619 -8.11 -19.41 12.66
CA VAL A 619 -8.14 -18.79 11.33
C VAL A 619 -8.97 -19.62 10.35
N LYS A 620 -8.81 -20.95 10.37
CA LYS A 620 -9.62 -21.87 9.53
C LYS A 620 -11.11 -21.74 9.84
N HIS A 621 -11.49 -21.67 11.11
CA HIS A 621 -12.89 -21.50 11.49
C HIS A 621 -13.44 -20.14 11.06
N GLU A 622 -12.65 -19.06 11.20
CA GLU A 622 -13.07 -17.73 10.79
C GLU A 622 -13.30 -17.59 9.29
N ILE A 623 -12.37 -18.07 8.45
CA ILE A 623 -12.56 -18.01 6.99
C ILE A 623 -13.78 -18.84 6.56
N ILE A 624 -14.04 -19.98 7.20
CA ILE A 624 -15.24 -20.79 6.95
C ILE A 624 -16.50 -20.01 7.38
N GLU A 625 -16.52 -19.37 8.53
CA GLU A 625 -17.68 -18.58 8.99
C GLU A 625 -17.92 -17.33 8.15
N ILE A 626 -16.86 -16.65 7.70
CA ILE A 626 -16.96 -15.53 6.76
C ILE A 626 -17.53 -16.01 5.43
N SER A 627 -17.10 -17.18 4.95
CA SER A 627 -17.58 -17.76 3.70
C SER A 627 -19.08 -18.02 3.68
N LYS A 628 -19.69 -18.35 4.83
CA LYS A 628 -21.15 -18.52 4.97
C LYS A 628 -21.91 -17.20 4.95
N ARG A 629 -21.23 -16.07 5.21
CA ARG A 629 -21.84 -14.73 5.25
C ARG A 629 -21.71 -14.06 3.89
N HIS A 630 -22.48 -14.55 2.92
CA HIS A 630 -22.42 -14.08 1.52
C HIS A 630 -22.52 -12.56 1.38
N GLY A 631 -23.28 -11.86 2.22
CA GLY A 631 -23.43 -10.41 2.12
C GLY A 631 -22.11 -9.63 2.19
N ARG A 632 -21.17 -10.01 3.09
CA ARG A 632 -19.87 -9.33 3.22
C ARG A 632 -18.94 -9.63 2.06
N LEU A 633 -18.91 -10.88 1.60
CA LEU A 633 -18.09 -11.27 0.45
C LEU A 633 -18.64 -10.72 -0.87
N ARG A 634 -19.97 -10.71 -1.06
CA ARG A 634 -20.62 -10.09 -2.22
C ARG A 634 -20.35 -8.59 -2.30
N ALA A 635 -20.29 -7.91 -1.16
CA ALA A 635 -19.96 -6.48 -1.12
C ALA A 635 -18.60 -6.16 -1.76
N LYS A 636 -17.63 -7.09 -1.73
CA LYS A 636 -16.31 -6.94 -2.39
C LYS A 636 -16.39 -6.89 -3.92
N PHE A 637 -17.50 -7.34 -4.51
CA PHE A 637 -17.73 -7.35 -5.96
C PHE A 637 -18.72 -6.27 -6.43
N GLN A 638 -19.19 -5.39 -5.53
CA GLN A 638 -20.12 -4.30 -5.89
C GLN A 638 -19.56 -3.35 -6.95
N SER A 639 -18.24 -3.16 -6.92
CA SER A 639 -17.50 -2.32 -7.87
C SER A 639 -16.94 -3.10 -9.07
N SER A 640 -17.35 -4.36 -9.26
CA SER A 640 -16.92 -5.23 -10.36
C SER A 640 -17.99 -5.32 -11.44
N LEU A 641 -17.57 -5.37 -12.70
CA LEU A 641 -18.47 -5.53 -13.84
C LEU A 641 -18.93 -7.00 -13.97
N VAL A 642 -19.89 -7.41 -13.15
CA VAL A 642 -20.42 -8.79 -13.09
C VAL A 642 -21.95 -8.77 -13.19
N LYS A 643 -22.48 -9.60 -14.09
CA LYS A 643 -23.94 -9.80 -14.18
C LYS A 643 -24.50 -10.38 -12.87
N PRO A 644 -25.60 -9.85 -12.31
CA PRO A 644 -26.19 -10.36 -11.07
C PRO A 644 -26.44 -11.87 -11.09
N GLU A 645 -26.92 -12.41 -12.20
CA GLU A 645 -27.22 -13.85 -12.33
C GLU A 645 -25.94 -14.71 -12.27
N VAL A 646 -24.85 -14.21 -12.85
CA VAL A 646 -23.54 -14.89 -12.83
C VAL A 646 -22.95 -14.83 -11.42
N LEU A 647 -23.05 -13.66 -10.76
CA LEU A 647 -22.63 -13.47 -9.38
C LEU A 647 -23.38 -14.44 -8.46
N ASP A 648 -24.70 -14.51 -8.56
CA ASP A 648 -25.53 -15.44 -7.79
C ASP A 648 -25.15 -16.90 -8.05
N SER A 649 -24.81 -17.25 -9.29
CA SER A 649 -24.40 -18.61 -9.64
C SER A 649 -23.07 -19.05 -9.03
N VAL A 650 -22.15 -18.11 -8.77
CA VAL A 650 -20.84 -18.39 -8.15
C VAL A 650 -20.95 -18.38 -6.63
N PHE A 651 -21.78 -17.51 -6.08
CA PHE A 651 -22.09 -17.43 -4.64
C PHE A 651 -23.09 -18.51 -4.18
N ASP A 652 -22.81 -19.75 -4.53
CA ASP A 652 -23.45 -20.96 -4.01
C ASP A 652 -22.61 -21.55 -2.87
N ASP A 653 -23.27 -21.94 -1.76
CA ASP A 653 -22.61 -22.42 -0.54
C ASP A 653 -21.59 -23.53 -0.82
N LYS A 654 -21.89 -24.46 -1.74
CA LYS A 654 -21.01 -25.59 -2.05
C LYS A 654 -19.81 -25.15 -2.88
N LYS A 655 -19.99 -24.21 -3.81
CA LYS A 655 -18.88 -23.65 -4.61
C LYS A 655 -17.94 -22.85 -3.73
N ILE A 656 -18.48 -21.97 -2.89
CA ILE A 656 -17.69 -21.16 -1.96
C ILE A 656 -16.95 -22.03 -0.96
N ALA A 657 -17.60 -23.04 -0.37
CA ALA A 657 -16.94 -23.98 0.55
C ALA A 657 -15.76 -24.72 -0.11
N ARG A 658 -15.89 -25.15 -1.37
CA ARG A 658 -14.78 -25.76 -2.12
C ARG A 658 -13.61 -24.81 -2.31
N LEU A 659 -13.87 -23.55 -2.65
CA LEU A 659 -12.80 -22.54 -2.79
C LEU A 659 -12.08 -22.27 -1.46
N VAL A 660 -12.83 -22.25 -0.35
CA VAL A 660 -12.25 -22.12 0.99
C VAL A 660 -11.37 -23.33 1.31
N ASP A 661 -11.82 -24.56 1.02
CA ASP A 661 -11.03 -25.77 1.23
C ASP A 661 -9.73 -25.75 0.41
N GLU A 662 -9.78 -25.30 -0.84
CA GLU A 662 -8.59 -25.11 -1.68
C GLU A 662 -7.61 -24.11 -1.07
N ILE A 663 -8.09 -22.94 -0.62
CA ILE A 663 -7.24 -21.93 0.03
C ILE A 663 -6.61 -22.48 1.30
N ILE A 664 -7.39 -23.17 2.13
CA ILE A 664 -6.87 -23.78 3.34
C ILE A 664 -5.76 -24.78 2.99
N GLN A 665 -5.91 -25.57 1.92
CA GLN A 665 -4.86 -26.50 1.46
C GLN A 665 -3.62 -25.77 0.93
N GLU A 666 -3.79 -24.71 0.14
CA GLU A 666 -2.69 -23.95 -0.47
C GLU A 666 -1.83 -23.21 0.58
N PHE A 667 -2.47 -22.66 1.62
CA PHE A 667 -1.83 -21.84 2.66
C PHE A 667 -1.44 -22.64 3.92
N ASN A 668 -1.88 -23.89 4.08
CA ASN A 668 -1.52 -24.73 5.24
C ASN A 668 -0.49 -25.80 4.87
N ARG A 669 0.73 -25.37 4.54
CA ARG A 669 1.83 -26.22 4.03
C ARG A 669 2.73 -26.80 5.11
N TRP A 670 2.80 -26.13 6.26
CA TRP A 670 3.50 -26.60 7.44
C TRP A 670 2.48 -27.09 8.47
N LYS A 671 2.88 -28.03 9.34
CA LYS A 671 2.06 -28.51 10.45
C LYS A 671 2.91 -28.63 11.71
N PRO A 672 2.39 -28.25 12.88
CA PRO A 672 3.08 -28.50 14.13
C PRO A 672 3.20 -30.00 14.38
N PHE A 673 4.32 -30.42 14.97
CA PHE A 673 4.49 -31.80 15.43
C PHE A 673 3.64 -32.10 16.65
N ASP A 674 3.50 -31.10 17.53
CA ASP A 674 2.65 -31.19 18.70
C ASP A 674 1.20 -30.84 18.35
N VAL A 675 0.30 -31.77 18.67
CA VAL A 675 -1.15 -31.66 18.43
C VAL A 675 -1.82 -30.78 19.49
N HIS A 676 -1.18 -30.59 20.66
CA HIS A 676 -1.69 -29.79 21.77
C HIS A 676 -1.22 -28.33 21.74
N LEU A 677 -0.41 -27.94 20.76
CA LEU A 677 0.17 -26.60 20.67
C LEU A 677 -0.86 -25.47 20.79
N GLU A 678 -2.00 -25.58 20.11
CA GLU A 678 -3.04 -24.56 20.19
C GLU A 678 -3.74 -24.52 21.56
N SER A 679 -3.86 -25.66 22.25
CA SER A 679 -4.37 -25.71 23.63
C SER A 679 -3.36 -25.18 24.65
N GLU A 680 -2.07 -25.48 24.49
CA GLU A 680 -0.99 -24.97 25.33
C GLU A 680 -0.86 -23.45 25.21
N ALA A 681 -1.03 -22.91 24.00
CA ALA A 681 -1.08 -21.46 23.79
C ALA A 681 -2.23 -20.79 24.56
N GLY A 682 -3.28 -21.54 24.93
CA GLY A 682 -4.40 -21.09 25.74
C GLY A 682 -4.13 -21.08 27.25
N GLU A 683 -2.96 -21.52 27.71
CA GLU A 683 -2.60 -21.52 29.13
C GLU A 683 -2.53 -20.11 29.73
N ALA A 684 -2.73 -20.03 31.05
CA ALA A 684 -2.77 -18.78 31.80
C ALA A 684 -1.50 -17.94 31.59
N GLU A 685 -0.33 -18.56 31.48
CA GLU A 685 0.93 -17.85 31.31
C GLU A 685 0.99 -17.03 30.00
N TYR A 686 0.61 -17.63 28.86
CA TYR A 686 0.65 -16.96 27.56
C TYR A 686 -0.43 -15.89 27.48
N THR A 687 -1.64 -16.21 27.94
CA THR A 687 -2.78 -15.29 27.94
C THR A 687 -2.57 -14.09 28.87
N GLU A 688 -1.95 -14.27 30.04
CA GLU A 688 -1.60 -13.18 30.96
C GLU A 688 -0.52 -12.27 30.37
N GLN A 689 0.51 -12.82 29.75
CA GLN A 689 1.56 -12.01 29.11
C GLN A 689 1.03 -11.16 27.94
N ILE A 690 0.13 -11.72 27.12
CA ILE A 690 -0.56 -10.94 26.08
C ILE A 690 -1.45 -9.87 26.71
N THR A 691 -2.19 -10.19 27.78
CA THR A 691 -3.07 -9.22 28.46
C THR A 691 -2.29 -8.05 29.08
N ASN A 692 -1.15 -8.35 29.69
CA ASN A 692 -0.23 -7.34 30.23
C ASN A 692 0.34 -6.46 29.11
N PHE A 693 0.69 -7.07 27.97
CA PHE A 693 1.09 -6.30 26.79
C PHE A 693 -0.03 -5.36 26.34
N LEU A 694 -1.24 -5.84 26.11
CA LEU A 694 -2.33 -4.99 25.64
C LEU A 694 -2.65 -3.86 26.63
N THR A 695 -2.51 -4.10 27.94
CA THR A 695 -2.67 -3.08 28.98
C THR A 695 -1.59 -2.00 28.91
N GLU A 696 -0.33 -2.37 28.62
CA GLU A 696 0.77 -1.40 28.44
C GLU A 696 0.60 -0.53 27.19
N PHE A 697 -0.10 -1.03 26.17
CA PHE A 697 -0.32 -0.34 24.88
C PHE A 697 -1.76 0.18 24.74
N VAL A 698 -2.50 0.32 25.85
CA VAL A 698 -3.94 0.65 25.86
C VAL A 698 -4.29 1.93 25.09
N GLU A 699 -3.45 2.97 25.16
CA GLU A 699 -3.67 4.25 24.45
C GLU A 699 -3.82 4.04 22.93
N ILE A 700 -3.05 3.13 22.33
CA ILE A 700 -3.13 2.83 20.89
C ILE A 700 -4.42 2.08 20.59
N TYR A 701 -4.77 1.11 21.43
CA TYR A 701 -5.94 0.29 21.25
C TYR A 701 -7.24 1.08 21.51
N GLU A 702 -7.22 2.11 22.35
CA GLU A 702 -8.33 3.05 22.52
C GLU A 702 -8.57 3.86 21.25
N GLU A 703 -7.55 4.53 20.71
CA GLU A 703 -7.62 5.28 19.44
C GLU A 703 -8.05 4.39 18.27
N LEU A 704 -7.46 3.18 18.17
CA LEU A 704 -7.84 2.19 17.17
C LEU A 704 -9.31 1.76 17.33
N THR A 705 -9.77 1.59 18.57
CA THR A 705 -11.16 1.27 18.86
C THR A 705 -12.09 2.39 18.44
N GLU A 706 -11.75 3.65 18.72
CA GLU A 706 -12.55 4.80 18.29
C GLU A 706 -12.66 4.85 16.76
N MET A 707 -11.53 4.67 16.05
CA MET A 707 -11.50 4.62 14.59
C MET A 707 -12.34 3.47 14.02
N LYS A 708 -12.18 2.24 14.54
CA LYS A 708 -12.96 1.07 14.10
C LYS A 708 -14.45 1.23 14.39
N MET A 709 -14.81 1.81 15.53
CA MET A 709 -16.21 2.08 15.92
C MET A 709 -16.88 3.18 15.07
N ALA A 710 -16.11 4.15 14.59
CA ALA A 710 -16.61 5.14 13.64
C ALA A 710 -17.00 4.49 12.29
N ARG A 711 -16.30 3.42 11.90
CA ARG A 711 -16.57 2.64 10.68
C ARG A 711 -17.71 1.62 10.85
N ASP A 712 -17.69 0.83 11.92
CA ASP A 712 -18.71 -0.18 12.20
C ASP A 712 -18.96 -0.35 13.71
N LYS A 713 -20.14 0.09 14.16
CA LYS A 713 -20.54 0.04 15.57
C LYS A 713 -20.82 -1.37 16.11
N LYS A 714 -20.90 -2.40 15.25
CA LYS A 714 -21.31 -3.77 15.63
C LYS A 714 -20.14 -4.74 15.81
N GLN A 715 -18.90 -4.27 15.79
CA GLN A 715 -17.73 -5.14 15.93
C GLN A 715 -17.59 -5.66 17.37
N LYS A 716 -17.12 -6.91 17.49
CA LYS A 716 -16.87 -7.52 18.79
C LYS A 716 -15.54 -6.99 19.31
N ARG A 717 -15.41 -6.86 20.62
CA ARG A 717 -14.21 -6.33 21.29
C ARG A 717 -13.91 -7.18 22.50
N THR A 718 -12.66 -7.19 22.93
CA THR A 718 -12.28 -7.85 24.17
C THR A 718 -12.31 -6.87 25.34
N THR A 719 -12.63 -7.39 26.52
CA THR A 719 -12.56 -6.58 27.75
C THR A 719 -11.21 -6.81 28.39
N ILE A 720 -10.41 -5.74 28.51
CA ILE A 720 -9.11 -5.73 29.15
C ILE A 720 -9.19 -4.78 30.33
N GLY A 721 -9.08 -5.31 31.55
CA GLY A 721 -9.35 -4.56 32.77
C GLY A 721 -10.82 -4.07 32.81
N LYS A 722 -11.03 -2.75 32.76
CA LYS A 722 -12.36 -2.11 32.69
C LYS A 722 -12.72 -1.62 31.28
N ASN A 723 -11.80 -1.71 30.32
CA ASN A 723 -11.96 -1.09 29.00
C ASN A 723 -12.31 -2.16 27.96
N SER A 724 -13.29 -1.86 27.11
CA SER A 724 -13.67 -2.73 25.98
C SER A 724 -12.97 -2.24 24.72
N VAL A 725 -11.83 -2.82 24.39
CA VAL A 725 -10.96 -2.39 23.28
C VAL A 725 -10.64 -3.56 22.35
N PHE A 726 -10.14 -3.25 21.15
CA PHE A 726 -9.45 -4.23 20.30
C PHE A 726 -8.11 -4.63 20.92
N PRO A 727 -7.54 -5.80 20.59
CA PRO A 727 -7.92 -6.77 19.55
C PRO A 727 -9.12 -7.67 19.89
N GLU A 728 -9.67 -8.39 18.89
CA GLU A 728 -10.72 -9.40 19.12
C GLU A 728 -10.17 -10.67 19.81
N GLU A 729 -11.05 -11.57 20.28
CA GLU A 729 -10.63 -12.79 20.98
C GLU A 729 -9.80 -13.72 20.07
N ALA A 730 -10.15 -13.76 18.79
CA ALA A 730 -9.44 -14.57 17.80
C ALA A 730 -8.00 -14.10 17.61
N ASP A 731 -7.81 -12.79 17.44
CA ASP A 731 -6.49 -12.18 17.29
C ASP A 731 -5.60 -12.45 18.52
N ARG A 732 -6.18 -12.37 19.73
CA ARG A 732 -5.44 -12.69 20.98
C ARG A 732 -4.98 -14.15 21.01
N LYS A 733 -5.79 -15.07 20.49
CA LYS A 733 -5.38 -16.49 20.35
C LYS A 733 -4.23 -16.63 19.36
N ILE A 734 -4.28 -15.93 18.22
CA ILE A 734 -3.17 -15.90 17.27
C ILE A 734 -1.90 -15.33 17.95
N MET A 735 -2.00 -14.22 18.67
CA MET A 735 -0.87 -13.63 19.41
C MET A 735 -0.24 -14.62 20.41
N ALA A 736 -1.06 -15.40 21.13
CA ALA A 736 -0.60 -16.39 22.09
C ALA A 736 0.05 -17.60 21.41
N ILE A 737 -0.54 -18.12 20.34
CA ILE A 737 0.01 -19.23 19.53
C ILE A 737 1.39 -18.85 18.98
N VAL A 738 1.50 -17.66 18.40
CA VAL A 738 2.74 -17.19 17.78
C VAL A 738 3.81 -16.91 18.83
N LYS A 739 3.44 -16.40 20.01
CA LYS A 739 4.35 -16.30 21.16
C LYS A 739 4.90 -17.67 21.55
N LEU A 740 4.05 -18.69 21.71
CA LEU A 740 4.47 -20.04 22.04
C LEU A 740 5.44 -20.59 20.99
N LEU A 741 5.10 -20.49 19.71
CA LEU A 741 5.98 -20.90 18.60
C LEU A 741 7.34 -20.19 18.63
N ALA A 742 7.36 -18.88 18.91
CA ALA A 742 8.59 -18.11 18.99
C ALA A 742 9.46 -18.51 20.19
N SER A 743 8.87 -19.02 21.27
CA SER A 743 9.60 -19.52 22.44
C SER A 743 10.22 -20.91 22.23
N GLN A 744 9.74 -21.67 21.25
CA GLN A 744 10.23 -23.01 20.94
C GLN A 744 11.46 -22.98 20.02
N SER A 745 12.17 -24.12 19.94
CA SER A 745 13.33 -24.33 19.06
C SER A 745 12.97 -25.23 17.87
N ILE A 746 12.02 -24.79 17.05
CA ILE A 746 11.43 -25.60 15.97
C ILE A 746 12.46 -25.88 14.88
N GLU A 747 12.63 -27.15 14.51
CA GLU A 747 13.63 -27.55 13.51
C GLU A 747 13.31 -27.00 12.11
N GLY A 748 14.35 -26.51 11.41
CA GLY A 748 14.24 -26.01 10.03
C GLY A 748 13.66 -24.60 9.87
N LEU A 749 13.26 -23.95 10.96
CA LEU A 749 12.68 -22.59 10.93
C LEU A 749 13.65 -21.54 11.49
N GLY A 750 13.69 -20.38 10.83
CA GLY A 750 14.42 -19.19 11.28
C GLY A 750 13.61 -18.39 12.28
N SER A 751 12.68 -17.58 11.77
CA SER A 751 11.79 -16.74 12.56
C SER A 751 10.32 -17.16 12.43
N ILE A 752 9.48 -16.62 13.32
CA ILE A 752 8.03 -16.74 13.25
C ILE A 752 7.45 -15.38 12.86
N LEU A 753 6.54 -15.36 11.89
CA LEU A 753 5.92 -14.15 11.34
C LEU A 753 4.40 -14.28 11.31
N ILE A 754 3.70 -13.16 11.44
CA ILE A 754 2.26 -13.04 11.16
C ILE A 754 2.08 -12.20 9.90
N ALA A 755 1.40 -12.74 8.89
CA ALA A 755 0.97 -11.99 7.72
C ALA A 755 -0.44 -11.44 7.94
N THR A 756 -0.53 -10.13 8.20
CA THR A 756 -1.79 -9.43 8.51
C THR A 756 -1.69 -7.97 8.13
N ARG A 757 -2.83 -7.36 7.80
CA ARG A 757 -2.97 -5.90 7.61
C ARG A 757 -3.77 -5.24 8.72
N ASP A 758 -4.21 -6.00 9.72
CA ASP A 758 -5.01 -5.43 10.80
C ASP A 758 -4.14 -4.51 11.67
N GLY A 759 -4.68 -3.34 12.00
CA GLY A 759 -4.12 -2.40 12.97
C GLY A 759 -3.79 -3.04 14.31
N ASP A 760 -4.55 -4.06 14.70
CA ASP A 760 -4.40 -4.80 15.96
C ASP A 760 -2.99 -5.37 16.15
N PHE A 761 -2.36 -5.74 15.03
CA PHE A 761 -0.98 -6.21 14.95
C PHE A 761 -0.04 -5.12 14.43
N THR A 762 -0.40 -4.47 13.32
CA THR A 762 0.54 -3.61 12.56
C THR A 762 0.93 -2.33 13.30
N LEU A 763 0.03 -1.78 14.14
CA LEU A 763 0.33 -0.59 14.95
C LEU A 763 1.30 -0.87 16.10
N THR A 764 1.50 -2.10 16.51
CA THR A 764 2.45 -2.46 17.58
C THR A 764 3.47 -3.50 17.12
N ALA A 765 3.64 -3.65 15.79
CA ALA A 765 4.47 -4.67 15.17
C ALA A 765 5.89 -4.79 15.77
N ARG A 766 6.57 -3.65 15.95
CA ARG A 766 7.93 -3.64 16.52
C ARG A 766 7.96 -4.01 17.99
N ALA A 767 6.90 -3.69 18.74
CA ALA A 767 6.79 -4.06 20.15
C ALA A 767 6.55 -5.56 20.33
N PHE A 768 5.74 -6.19 19.47
CA PHE A 768 5.61 -7.65 19.42
C PHE A 768 6.96 -8.32 19.12
N GLU A 769 7.68 -7.79 18.13
CA GLU A 769 9.02 -8.27 17.81
C GLU A 769 9.95 -8.18 19.02
N GLU A 770 10.14 -7.01 19.61
CA GLU A 770 11.08 -6.85 20.73
C GLU A 770 10.70 -7.66 21.98
N ARG A 771 9.41 -7.80 22.29
CA ARG A 771 8.94 -8.46 23.53
C ARG A 771 8.78 -9.98 23.40
N PHE A 772 8.27 -10.46 22.26
CA PHE A 772 7.88 -11.87 22.11
C PHE A 772 8.67 -12.62 21.05
N GLY A 773 9.50 -11.94 20.26
CA GLY A 773 10.42 -12.62 19.35
C GLY A 773 9.91 -12.86 17.93
N TYR A 774 8.64 -12.57 17.62
CA TYR A 774 8.03 -12.79 16.30
C TYR A 774 7.78 -11.49 15.54
N GLY A 775 7.81 -11.55 14.21
CA GLY A 775 7.57 -10.40 13.34
C GLY A 775 6.13 -10.30 12.85
N ILE A 776 5.74 -9.12 12.39
CA ILE A 776 4.48 -8.87 11.67
C ILE A 776 4.81 -8.30 10.30
N VAL A 777 4.19 -8.84 9.25
CA VAL A 777 4.42 -8.43 7.86
C VAL A 777 3.08 -8.07 7.20
N LYS A 778 2.93 -6.81 6.79
CA LYS A 778 1.68 -6.32 6.17
C LYS A 778 1.66 -6.40 4.64
N ASN A 779 2.85 -6.44 4.05
CA ASN A 779 3.06 -6.45 2.62
C ASN A 779 4.39 -7.12 2.26
N SER A 780 4.62 -7.27 0.97
CA SER A 780 5.81 -7.94 0.45
C SER A 780 7.11 -7.20 0.77
N LYS A 781 7.11 -5.85 0.83
CA LYS A 781 8.28 -5.07 1.25
C LYS A 781 8.75 -5.49 2.65
N MET A 782 7.83 -5.58 3.61
CA MET A 782 8.15 -6.07 4.95
C MET A 782 8.58 -7.53 4.94
N LEU A 783 7.92 -8.40 4.18
CA LEU A 783 8.36 -9.80 4.07
C LEU A 783 9.79 -9.93 3.52
N ASN A 784 10.13 -9.15 2.49
CA ASN A 784 11.44 -9.21 1.85
C ASN A 784 12.58 -8.86 2.84
N SER A 785 12.35 -7.99 3.84
CA SER A 785 13.37 -7.70 4.87
C SER A 785 13.64 -8.85 5.84
N TRP A 786 12.80 -9.89 5.83
CA TRP A 786 13.01 -11.14 6.59
C TRP A 786 13.61 -12.26 5.73
N LEU A 787 13.69 -12.04 4.41
CA LEU A 787 14.22 -13.02 3.44
C LEU A 787 15.61 -12.65 2.92
N SER A 788 16.06 -11.43 3.21
CA SER A 788 17.29 -10.80 2.71
C SER A 788 18.54 -11.22 3.46
#